data_AF-A0A1V5XH57-F1
#
_entry.id   AF-A0A1V5XH57-F1
#
_cell.length_a   1.000
_cell.length_b   1.000
_cell.length_c   1.000
_cell.angle_alpha   90.00
_cell.angle_beta   90.00
_cell.angle_gamma   90.00
#
_symmetry.space_group_name_H-M   'P 1'
#
loop_
_entity.id
_entity.type
_entity.pdbx_description
1 polymer ?
#
loop_
_entity_poly.entity_id
_entity_poly.type
_entity_poly.pdbx_seq_one_letter_code
_entity_poly.pdbx_strand_id
1 'polypeptide(L)'
;MGTVSTDYGSDFISYSNISSDQWNAMKAKYSDCNVRSGRNIAHIPALPWPTGMPAPANSNVPGRRILSLGGITHQFIFTQDAGQSSWVDRISGTVATGGDGVKREFVDYSRQNYNIVYAGPNVSTNGGGSWGVTANQYPVIAMSHLNGDIVYTVVKSEDTYTVKKSTNRGASWLATNVYSHTNSTNIADIRNKVWVDPNNDNQVYTCTANGDLILRKWNGSSWSTTNTNLRSRYGTLPPGWEVIKACVDYSDSQLIYALINVAGAPTIFRGTWDAGFTTCSWEDITYNAPRISWSTNLFVSPVTGDVILGSGNGNFVFPAPASWKHSDINKRQYKSALWNNQPKPIPGDLVNENFNKLSTGSTPAGWTLSGTGTVTVQNMPSVSDKSMRLHDTGSGTSITAYKNFAPQTDTITTEFKLRFSAVGNAAGLELRDSAGNTAVNIKTMNNGSLTYRNSAGNWVYIQTYSANTWYTIRVIASPATDTCSIYIDDVLVKKDVDFNTAVSSISDVRFVSGANFVGDMYIDDPRVITGGYIMDKDFNAETSGSAPAGWTVDGDVKINNTPSSTNKSIKLNDTVATAVTASRAIGTQTGIVTAEYAFMVPTAVDWAGIHLEDSAAVGGVILKTKGGQITYKNSSGTWINLKPYTANTWYSIKVVADVATNTFDVYIDGEKLAADVQFTAAVDHISAVKFTTGTSQTTPLFIDNVMISVPQ
;
A
#
# COMPACT_ATOMS: atom_id res chain seq x y z
N MET A 1 29.81 0.48 16.55
CA MET A 1 28.94 0.68 15.37
C MET A 1 27.53 0.68 15.91
N GLY A 2 26.75 1.72 15.65
CA GLY A 2 25.37 1.82 16.13
C GLY A 2 24.44 1.88 14.94
N THR A 3 23.68 0.81 14.70
CA THR A 3 22.51 0.86 13.82
C THR A 3 21.42 1.61 14.57
N VAL A 4 20.89 2.69 13.99
CA VAL A 4 19.68 3.34 14.49
C VAL A 4 18.57 3.00 13.51
N SER A 5 17.51 2.37 13.99
CA SER A 5 16.34 2.01 13.19
C SER A 5 15.37 3.19 13.12
N THR A 6 14.93 3.57 11.93
CA THR A 6 13.85 4.56 11.73
C THR A 6 12.57 3.87 11.24
N ASP A 7 11.48 4.64 11.15
CA ASP A 7 10.18 4.19 10.61
C ASP A 7 10.26 3.69 9.14
N TYR A 8 11.37 3.93 8.43
CA TYR A 8 11.56 3.57 7.01
C TYR A 8 12.64 2.50 6.76
N GLY A 9 13.18 1.88 7.81
CA GLY A 9 14.26 0.89 7.69
C GLY A 9 15.55 1.35 8.40
N SER A 10 16.64 0.62 8.20
CA SER A 10 17.92 0.92 8.84
C SER A 10 18.62 2.10 8.15
N ASP A 11 18.57 3.28 8.74
CA ASP A 11 19.49 4.37 8.38
C ASP A 11 20.85 4.08 9.03
N PHE A 12 21.79 3.58 8.23
CA PHE A 12 23.14 3.26 8.72
C PHE A 12 23.95 4.54 8.87
N ILE A 13 24.17 4.98 10.11
CA ILE A 13 25.15 6.02 10.43
C ILE A 13 26.50 5.34 10.63
N SER A 14 27.40 5.54 9.67
CA SER A 14 28.78 5.07 9.74
C SER A 14 29.66 6.07 10.49
N TYR A 15 30.80 5.60 10.99
CA TYR A 15 31.77 6.46 11.68
C TYR A 15 32.31 7.60 10.83
N SER A 16 32.33 7.46 9.50
CA SER A 16 32.77 8.52 8.59
C SER A 16 31.75 9.64 8.41
N ASN A 17 30.50 9.47 8.88
CA ASN A 17 29.48 10.51 8.75
C ASN A 17 29.67 11.68 9.73
N ILE A 18 30.37 11.47 10.86
CA ILE A 18 30.62 12.50 11.87
C ILE A 18 32.12 12.73 11.97
N SER A 19 32.56 13.99 11.87
CA SER A 19 33.98 14.32 11.90
C SER A 19 34.64 14.01 13.25
N SER A 20 35.94 13.76 13.23
CA SER A 20 36.73 13.58 14.46
C SER A 20 36.63 14.80 15.38
N ASP A 21 36.55 16.00 14.82
CA ASP A 21 36.46 17.25 15.57
C ASP A 21 35.12 17.36 16.31
N GLN A 22 34.00 17.05 15.64
CA GLN A 22 32.69 16.97 16.28
C GLN A 22 32.67 15.94 17.41
N TRP A 23 33.31 14.78 17.21
CA TRP A 23 33.42 13.78 18.26
C TRP A 23 34.24 14.25 19.46
N ASN A 24 35.37 14.89 19.20
CA ASN A 24 36.23 15.43 20.23
C ASN A 24 35.55 16.57 21.00
N ALA A 25 34.76 17.40 20.33
CA ALA A 25 33.98 18.46 20.95
C ALA A 25 32.94 17.93 21.96
N MET A 26 32.22 16.85 21.63
CA MET A 26 31.29 16.22 22.58
C MET A 26 32.01 15.63 23.79
N LYS A 27 33.10 14.88 23.56
CA LYS A 27 33.92 14.28 24.64
C LYS A 27 34.53 15.32 25.57
N ALA A 28 34.94 16.46 25.02
CA ALA A 28 35.49 17.56 25.79
C ALA A 28 34.45 18.17 26.75
N LYS A 29 33.15 18.07 26.40
CA LYS A 29 32.05 18.60 27.20
C LYS A 29 31.56 17.58 28.25
N TYR A 30 31.41 16.31 27.87
CA TYR A 30 30.94 15.26 28.77
C TYR A 30 31.69 13.93 28.58
N SER A 31 32.08 13.31 29.69
CA SER A 31 32.88 12.08 29.70
C SER A 31 32.10 10.81 29.29
N ASP A 32 30.77 10.80 29.39
CA ASP A 32 29.94 9.69 28.90
C ASP A 32 29.82 9.68 27.37
N CYS A 33 30.13 10.80 26.70
CA CYS A 33 30.27 10.88 25.25
C CYS A 33 31.54 10.20 24.72
N ASN A 34 32.23 9.36 25.51
CA ASN A 34 33.32 8.52 24.99
C ASN A 34 32.81 7.37 24.11
N VAL A 35 31.52 7.03 24.19
CA VAL A 35 30.88 6.00 23.38
C VAL A 35 30.12 6.62 22.21
N ARG A 36 30.51 6.29 20.97
CA ARG A 36 29.85 6.76 19.73
C ARG A 36 28.50 6.06 19.52
N SER A 37 27.43 6.59 20.11
CA SER A 37 26.08 6.01 20.04
C SER A 37 25.06 7.00 19.47
N GLY A 38 24.56 6.71 18.26
CA GLY A 38 23.33 7.33 17.77
C GLY A 38 22.16 6.82 18.61
N ARG A 39 21.34 7.73 19.13
CA ARG A 39 20.25 7.40 20.06
C ARG A 39 18.93 7.29 19.34
N ASN A 40 18.68 8.22 18.41
CA ASN A 40 17.51 8.20 17.54
C ASN A 40 17.75 9.11 16.32
N ILE A 41 17.04 8.86 15.23
CA ILE A 41 17.10 9.65 14.01
C ILE A 41 15.70 9.72 13.37
N ALA A 42 15.35 10.89 12.86
CA ALA A 42 14.17 11.09 12.05
C ALA A 42 14.57 11.53 10.64
N HIS A 43 13.82 11.06 9.64
CA HIS A 43 14.00 11.40 8.23
C HIS A 43 12.70 12.01 7.71
N ILE A 44 12.70 13.32 7.49
CA ILE A 44 11.54 14.05 6.96
C ILE A 44 11.29 13.57 5.52
N PRO A 45 10.02 13.38 5.08
CA PRO A 45 9.72 12.96 3.72
C PRO A 45 10.41 13.83 2.66
N ALA A 46 10.96 13.16 1.64
CA ALA A 46 11.58 13.80 0.49
C ALA A 46 10.54 14.28 -0.54
N LEU A 47 10.99 14.90 -1.62
CA LEU A 47 10.13 15.23 -2.74
C LEU A 47 9.71 13.98 -3.53
N PRO A 48 8.51 13.95 -4.14
CA PRO A 48 7.48 15.01 -4.11
C PRO A 48 6.88 15.18 -2.71
N TRP A 49 6.67 16.44 -2.30
CA TRP A 49 6.16 16.75 -0.96
C TRP A 49 4.76 16.15 -0.79
N PRO A 50 4.46 15.44 0.31
CA PRO A 50 3.19 14.73 0.41
C PRO A 50 1.97 15.66 0.36
N THR A 51 0.97 15.26 -0.43
CA THR A 51 -0.28 16.00 -0.64
C THR A 51 -1.03 16.22 0.67
N GLY A 52 -1.63 17.40 0.84
CA GLY A 52 -2.42 17.76 2.04
C GLY A 52 -1.59 18.23 3.23
N MET A 53 -0.26 18.25 3.12
CA MET A 53 0.63 18.78 4.16
C MET A 53 0.90 20.28 3.96
N PRO A 54 1.13 21.05 5.04
CA PRO A 54 1.63 22.41 4.93
C PRO A 54 2.93 22.45 4.10
N ALA A 55 3.12 23.53 3.34
CA ALA A 55 4.31 23.70 2.52
C ALA A 55 5.60 23.59 3.36
N PRO A 56 6.70 23.10 2.79
CA PRO A 56 7.99 23.07 3.49
C PRO A 56 8.37 24.47 3.94
N ALA A 57 8.85 24.60 5.19
CA ALA A 57 9.26 25.88 5.75
C ALA A 57 10.43 26.52 4.99
N ASN A 58 11.20 25.72 4.26
CA ASN A 58 12.22 26.13 3.29
C ASN A 58 12.61 24.94 2.40
N SER A 59 13.42 25.21 1.37
CA SER A 59 13.90 24.22 0.40
C SER A 59 14.70 23.06 0.99
N ASN A 60 15.23 23.21 2.21
CA ASN A 60 16.11 22.20 2.80
C ASN A 60 15.35 21.21 3.70
N VAL A 61 14.07 21.46 4.02
CA VAL A 61 13.25 20.58 4.86
C VAL A 61 12.95 19.23 4.20
N PRO A 62 12.53 19.16 2.92
CA PRO A 62 12.26 17.89 2.27
C PRO A 62 13.49 16.98 2.26
N GLY A 63 13.36 15.76 2.78
CA GLY A 63 14.44 14.78 2.87
C GLY A 63 15.50 15.07 3.94
N ARG A 64 15.29 16.07 4.81
CA ARG A 64 16.22 16.37 5.90
C ARG A 64 16.24 15.26 6.94
N ARG A 65 17.43 14.98 7.44
CA ARG A 65 17.67 14.03 8.53
C ARG A 65 18.05 14.77 9.81
N ILE A 66 17.53 14.29 10.93
CA ILE A 66 17.73 14.89 12.25
C ILE A 66 18.13 13.78 13.21
N LEU A 67 19.34 13.88 13.75
CA LEU A 67 19.99 12.85 14.54
C LEU A 67 20.22 13.35 15.97
N SER A 68 19.90 12.49 16.93
CA SER A 68 20.39 12.59 18.31
C SER A 68 21.61 11.69 18.49
N LEU A 69 22.75 12.28 18.83
CA LEU A 69 24.03 11.58 18.97
C LEU A 69 24.73 11.97 20.28
N GLY A 70 25.30 10.99 20.99
CA GLY A 70 26.11 11.27 22.17
C GLY A 70 26.31 10.04 23.05
N GLY A 71 26.42 10.28 24.35
CA GLY A 71 26.55 9.28 25.40
C GLY A 71 25.20 8.77 25.93
N ILE A 72 25.24 8.16 27.12
CA ILE A 72 24.05 7.58 27.77
C ILE A 72 23.13 8.68 28.31
N THR A 73 23.72 9.74 28.88
CA THR A 73 22.98 10.84 29.49
C THR A 73 23.07 12.12 28.69
N HIS A 74 24.18 12.36 28.00
CA HIS A 74 24.41 13.60 27.26
C HIS A 74 24.38 13.38 25.74
N GLN A 75 23.41 14.00 25.07
CA GLN A 75 23.13 13.80 23.64
C GLN A 75 22.97 15.17 22.96
N PHE A 76 23.24 15.25 21.67
CA PHE A 76 23.26 16.50 20.89
C PHE A 76 22.52 16.34 19.58
N ILE A 77 21.94 17.44 19.08
CA ILE A 77 21.24 17.46 17.79
C ILE A 77 22.23 17.67 16.66
N PHE A 78 22.08 16.86 15.62
CA PHE A 78 22.73 17.00 14.33
C PHE A 78 21.65 17.05 13.23
N THR A 79 21.87 17.85 12.20
CA THR A 79 20.97 17.94 11.04
C THR A 79 21.75 17.78 9.74
N GLN A 80 21.17 17.06 8.78
CA GLN A 80 21.72 16.88 7.44
C GLN A 80 20.61 17.16 6.43
N ASP A 81 20.82 18.18 5.60
CA ASP A 81 19.89 18.54 4.52
C ASP A 81 19.96 17.49 3.41
N ALA A 82 18.87 17.31 2.65
CA ALA A 82 18.82 16.36 1.56
C ALA A 82 19.95 16.60 0.54
N GLY A 83 20.61 15.52 0.11
CA GLY A 83 21.73 15.58 -0.83
C GLY A 83 23.05 16.08 -0.24
N GLN A 84 23.08 16.56 1.01
CA GLN A 84 24.32 16.99 1.66
C GLN A 84 25.04 15.82 2.33
N SER A 85 26.38 15.80 2.26
CA SER A 85 27.21 14.77 2.91
C SER A 85 27.60 15.11 4.34
N SER A 86 27.59 16.39 4.70
CA SER A 86 28.00 16.90 6.02
C SER A 86 26.85 17.09 6.99
N TRP A 87 27.08 16.76 8.26
CA TRP A 87 26.15 17.03 9.36
C TRP A 87 26.48 18.34 10.05
N VAL A 88 25.46 19.19 10.21
CA VAL A 88 25.52 20.41 11.03
C VAL A 88 25.19 20.05 12.47
N ASP A 89 26.11 20.31 13.40
CA ASP A 89 25.94 20.01 14.81
C ASP A 89 25.50 21.22 15.64
N ARG A 90 25.02 20.93 16.86
CA ARG A 90 24.63 21.94 17.86
C ARG A 90 25.45 21.83 19.14
N ILE A 91 26.66 21.25 19.10
CA ILE A 91 27.40 20.84 20.31
C ILE A 91 27.72 22.02 21.22
N SER A 92 28.16 23.14 20.64
CA SER A 92 28.51 24.37 21.34
C SER A 92 27.31 25.18 21.82
N GLY A 93 26.09 24.82 21.39
CA GLY A 93 24.86 25.51 21.75
C GLY A 93 24.38 25.23 23.18
N THR A 94 23.41 26.02 23.62
CA THR A 94 22.60 25.79 24.82
C THR A 94 21.54 24.71 24.58
N VAL A 95 20.88 24.22 25.64
CA VAL A 95 19.73 23.32 25.50
C VAL A 95 18.70 23.88 24.51
N ALA A 96 18.39 25.18 24.58
CA ALA A 96 17.43 25.86 23.71
C ALA A 96 17.73 25.73 22.21
N THR A 97 19.01 25.59 21.86
CA THR A 97 19.48 25.54 20.45
C THR A 97 19.85 24.13 19.99
N GLY A 98 19.58 23.11 20.81
CA GLY A 98 19.87 21.70 20.51
C GLY A 98 21.19 21.17 21.09
N GLY A 99 21.89 21.99 21.89
CA GLY A 99 23.17 21.66 22.51
C GLY A 99 23.08 21.21 23.97
N ASP A 100 24.17 21.42 24.71
CA ASP A 100 24.31 21.23 26.16
C ASP A 100 23.97 19.84 26.73
N GLY A 101 24.04 18.80 25.91
CA GLY A 101 24.09 17.42 26.38
C GLY A 101 22.90 16.98 27.24
N VAL A 102 21.66 17.21 26.82
CA VAL A 102 20.49 16.63 27.49
C VAL A 102 20.04 15.33 26.82
N LYS A 103 19.22 14.53 27.52
CA LYS A 103 18.63 13.32 26.93
C LYS A 103 17.67 13.65 25.79
N ARG A 104 17.89 13.02 24.63
CA ARG A 104 17.16 13.13 23.37
C ARG A 104 16.96 11.74 22.75
N GLU A 105 16.36 10.84 23.53
CA GLU A 105 16.13 9.44 23.13
C GLU A 105 14.95 9.31 22.14
N PHE A 106 14.14 10.37 22.01
CA PHE A 106 13.06 10.49 21.04
C PHE A 106 13.40 11.59 20.04
N VAL A 107 13.41 11.24 18.76
CA VAL A 107 13.49 12.17 17.64
C VAL A 107 12.44 11.75 16.62
N ASP A 108 11.44 12.59 16.37
CA ASP A 108 10.34 12.32 15.42
C ASP A 108 9.72 13.63 14.92
N TYR A 109 8.90 13.57 13.88
CA TYR A 109 8.21 14.70 13.29
C TYR A 109 6.69 14.49 13.23
N SER A 110 5.94 15.60 13.27
CA SER A 110 4.48 15.58 13.19
C SER A 110 3.98 15.04 11.86
N ARG A 111 3.05 14.08 11.91
CA ARG A 111 2.47 13.46 10.71
C ARG A 111 1.42 14.35 10.02
N GLN A 112 1.03 15.47 10.63
CA GLN A 112 0.11 16.47 10.08
C GLN A 112 0.84 17.73 9.58
N ASN A 113 2.08 17.92 10.01
CA ASN A 113 2.92 19.03 9.59
C ASN A 113 4.39 18.67 9.76
N TYR A 114 5.03 18.21 8.69
CA TYR A 114 6.42 17.76 8.69
C TYR A 114 7.44 18.84 9.04
N ASN A 115 7.04 20.12 9.10
CA ASN A 115 7.90 21.18 9.63
C ASN A 115 8.05 21.12 11.16
N ILE A 116 7.17 20.40 11.87
CA ILE A 116 7.21 20.28 13.32
C ILE A 116 8.02 19.05 13.69
N VAL A 117 9.13 19.25 14.42
CA VAL A 117 10.04 18.18 14.82
C VAL A 117 10.32 18.26 16.32
N TYR A 118 10.40 17.12 16.97
CA TYR A 118 10.80 16.99 18.36
C TYR A 118 12.12 16.23 18.47
N ALA A 119 12.98 16.66 19.40
CA ALA A 119 14.24 15.99 19.73
C ALA A 119 14.53 16.15 21.23
N GLY A 120 14.09 15.17 22.03
CA GLY A 120 14.05 15.28 23.49
C GLY A 120 13.23 16.51 23.93
N PRO A 121 13.79 17.45 24.70
CA PRO A 121 13.05 18.64 25.12
C PRO A 121 12.97 19.72 24.04
N ASN A 122 13.61 19.52 22.89
CA ASN A 122 13.62 20.50 21.82
C ASN A 122 12.44 20.31 20.88
N VAL A 123 11.88 21.45 20.44
CA VAL A 123 10.84 21.52 19.41
C VAL A 123 11.29 22.48 18.31
N SER A 124 11.09 22.09 17.06
CA SER A 124 11.30 22.93 15.88
C SER A 124 9.98 23.05 15.12
N THR A 125 9.75 24.21 14.50
CA THR A 125 8.60 24.47 13.63
C THR A 125 9.00 24.75 12.18
N ASN A 126 10.29 24.60 11.85
CA ASN A 126 10.85 24.82 10.52
C ASN A 126 11.75 23.64 10.07
N GLY A 127 11.36 22.43 10.44
CA GLY A 127 12.02 21.20 10.04
C GLY A 127 13.44 21.07 10.58
N GLY A 128 13.70 21.52 11.81
CA GLY A 128 15.03 21.42 12.45
C GLY A 128 16.01 22.54 12.12
N GLY A 129 15.59 23.59 11.41
CA GLY A 129 16.44 24.77 11.12
C GLY A 129 16.79 25.56 12.39
N SER A 130 15.78 25.81 13.21
CA SER A 130 15.91 26.42 14.55
C SER A 130 15.14 25.61 15.59
N TRP A 131 15.56 25.74 16.84
CA TRP A 131 15.03 24.98 17.96
C TRP A 131 14.57 25.93 19.08
N GLY A 132 13.49 25.53 19.74
CA GLY A 132 13.10 26.00 21.07
C GLY A 132 13.13 24.83 22.05
N VAL A 133 12.53 25.04 23.23
CA VAL A 133 12.40 24.01 24.27
C VAL A 133 10.98 23.97 24.81
N THR A 134 10.56 22.78 25.24
CA THR A 134 9.33 22.56 26.00
C THR A 134 9.40 23.25 27.37
N ALA A 135 8.24 23.52 27.96
CA ALA A 135 8.15 24.04 29.32
C ALA A 135 8.85 23.10 30.31
N ASN A 136 9.67 23.70 31.18
CA ASN A 136 10.55 23.01 32.14
C ASN A 136 11.61 22.10 31.49
N GLN A 137 11.84 22.22 30.18
CA GLN A 137 12.77 21.38 29.42
C GLN A 137 12.49 19.88 29.58
N TYR A 138 11.22 19.50 29.71
CA TYR A 138 10.82 18.10 29.80
C TYR A 138 10.92 17.41 28.44
N PRO A 139 11.62 16.27 28.33
CA PRO A 139 11.81 15.60 27.06
C PRO A 139 10.52 14.99 26.55
N VAL A 140 10.18 15.24 25.29
CA VAL A 140 9.16 14.45 24.60
C VAL A 140 9.69 13.03 24.44
N ILE A 141 8.84 12.04 24.74
CA ILE A 141 9.17 10.60 24.61
C ILE A 141 8.18 9.84 23.71
N ALA A 142 7.03 10.45 23.42
CA ALA A 142 6.02 9.93 22.52
C ALA A 142 5.16 11.08 21.99
N MET A 143 4.55 10.87 20.83
CA MET A 143 3.72 11.85 20.13
C MET A 143 2.51 11.15 19.51
N SER A 144 1.40 11.88 19.39
CA SER A 144 0.24 11.39 18.66
C SER A 144 0.51 11.25 17.16
N HIS A 145 -0.09 10.23 16.56
CA HIS A 145 -0.07 10.05 15.11
C HIS A 145 -1.15 10.87 14.39
N LEU A 146 -2.22 11.28 15.08
CA LEU A 146 -3.33 12.04 14.50
C LEU A 146 -3.18 13.56 14.68
N ASN A 147 -2.43 13.97 15.69
CA ASN A 147 -2.17 15.37 16.00
C ASN A 147 -0.78 15.52 16.66
N GLY A 148 0.23 15.85 15.86
CA GLY A 148 1.60 16.05 16.36
C GLY A 148 1.81 17.21 17.34
N ASP A 149 0.78 17.99 17.70
CA ASP A 149 0.84 18.95 18.81
C ASP A 149 0.61 18.27 20.17
N ILE A 150 0.07 17.05 20.16
CA ILE A 150 -0.11 16.21 21.33
C ILE A 150 1.14 15.37 21.57
N VAL A 151 1.82 15.65 22.68
CA VAL A 151 3.08 14.99 23.05
C VAL A 151 3.07 14.56 24.51
N TYR A 152 3.90 13.58 24.84
CA TYR A 152 4.00 12.98 26.16
C TYR A 152 5.43 13.07 26.68
N THR A 153 5.56 13.26 27.98
CA THR A 153 6.83 13.22 28.73
C THR A 153 6.71 12.28 29.92
N VAL A 154 7.84 11.79 30.42
CA VAL A 154 7.95 11.23 31.78
C VAL A 154 8.80 12.16 32.62
N VAL A 155 8.28 12.55 33.78
CA VAL A 155 9.01 13.33 34.78
C VAL A 155 9.30 12.47 36.00
N LYS A 156 10.47 12.67 36.61
CA LYS A 156 10.88 12.00 37.84
C LYS A 156 10.85 12.98 39.00
N SER A 157 10.21 12.60 40.10
CA SER A 157 10.27 13.29 41.40
C SER A 157 10.58 12.24 42.46
N GLU A 158 11.75 12.34 43.08
CA GLU A 158 12.30 11.27 43.93
C GLU A 158 12.25 9.92 43.18
N ASP A 159 11.65 8.88 43.75
CA ASP A 159 11.49 7.59 43.06
C ASP A 159 10.20 7.48 42.24
N THR A 160 9.39 8.54 42.15
CA THR A 160 8.14 8.51 41.41
C THR A 160 8.33 8.99 39.97
N TYR A 161 7.96 8.14 39.03
CA TYR A 161 7.85 8.49 37.61
C TYR A 161 6.42 8.82 37.26
N THR A 162 6.23 9.90 36.51
CA THR A 162 4.91 10.41 36.12
C THR A 162 4.86 10.70 34.64
N VAL A 163 3.93 10.05 33.94
CA VAL A 163 3.62 10.34 32.54
C VAL A 163 2.70 11.55 32.47
N LYS A 164 3.09 12.56 31.69
CA LYS A 164 2.29 13.77 31.44
C LYS A 164 1.97 13.92 29.95
N LYS A 165 0.82 14.54 29.67
CA LYS A 165 0.35 14.90 28.32
C LYS A 165 0.44 16.41 28.13
N SER A 166 0.83 16.84 26.95
CA SER A 166 0.68 18.20 26.43
C SER A 166 -0.18 18.16 25.17
N THR A 167 -0.88 19.25 24.89
CA THR A 167 -1.70 19.43 23.67
C THR A 167 -1.26 20.64 22.85
N ASN A 168 -0.10 21.22 23.18
CA ASN A 168 0.43 22.44 22.58
C ASN A 168 1.95 22.35 22.41
N ARG A 169 2.44 21.21 21.90
CA ARG A 169 3.85 20.99 21.57
C ARG A 169 4.80 21.08 22.77
N GLY A 170 4.28 20.81 23.97
CA GLY A 170 5.03 20.91 25.21
C GLY A 170 5.19 22.34 25.74
N ALA A 171 4.48 23.34 25.19
CA ALA A 171 4.48 24.70 25.75
C ALA A 171 3.84 24.76 27.15
N SER A 172 2.93 23.84 27.45
CA SER A 172 2.47 23.55 28.81
C SER A 172 2.11 22.07 28.96
N TRP A 173 2.03 21.59 30.20
CA TRP A 173 1.70 20.20 30.54
C TRP A 173 0.42 20.16 31.36
N LEU A 174 -0.47 19.21 31.05
CA LEU A 174 -1.72 19.05 31.79
C LEU A 174 -1.44 18.75 33.27
N ALA A 175 -2.30 19.28 34.14
CA ALA A 175 -2.23 19.01 35.58
C ALA A 175 -2.61 17.55 35.91
N THR A 176 -3.46 16.94 35.09
CA THR A 176 -3.82 15.53 35.21
C THR A 176 -2.71 14.64 34.67
N ASN A 177 -2.21 13.75 35.53
CA ASN A 177 -1.21 12.76 35.14
C ASN A 177 -1.87 11.63 34.35
N VAL A 178 -1.22 11.18 33.27
CA VAL A 178 -1.65 10.01 32.49
C VAL A 178 -1.54 8.76 33.37
N TYR A 179 -0.40 8.62 34.05
CA TYR A 179 -0.12 7.57 35.02
C TYR A 179 1.09 7.93 35.88
N SER A 180 1.15 7.43 37.12
CA SER A 180 2.29 7.61 38.03
C SER A 180 2.52 6.34 38.84
N HIS A 181 3.79 5.98 39.07
CA HIS A 181 4.15 4.98 40.07
C HIS A 181 5.57 5.22 40.61
N THR A 182 5.82 4.70 41.81
CA THR A 182 7.14 4.72 42.44
C THR A 182 7.97 3.53 41.95
N ASN A 183 9.24 3.80 41.64
CA ASN A 183 10.22 2.80 41.26
C ASN A 183 10.59 1.96 42.49
N SER A 184 10.81 0.67 42.30
CA SER A 184 11.48 -0.15 43.31
C SER A 184 12.63 -0.91 42.64
N THR A 185 13.48 -1.54 43.44
CA THR A 185 14.68 -2.23 42.98
C THR A 185 14.43 -3.38 41.99
N ASN A 186 13.17 -3.83 41.83
CA ASN A 186 12.77 -4.92 40.94
C ASN A 186 11.68 -4.52 39.90
N ILE A 187 11.55 -3.22 39.57
CA ILE A 187 10.40 -2.63 38.87
C ILE A 187 10.76 -2.01 37.52
N ALA A 188 9.76 -1.97 36.62
CA ALA A 188 9.87 -1.39 35.29
C ALA A 188 10.07 0.12 35.32
N ASP A 189 11.17 0.58 34.72
CA ASP A 189 11.41 2.00 34.43
C ASP A 189 10.56 2.46 33.25
N ILE A 190 9.60 3.36 33.50
CA ILE A 190 8.69 3.83 32.45
C ILE A 190 9.23 4.98 31.60
N ARG A 191 10.48 5.45 31.80
CA ARG A 191 11.04 6.60 31.06
C ARG A 191 10.95 6.47 29.54
N ASN A 192 10.86 5.25 29.01
CA ASN A 192 10.68 4.95 27.58
C ASN A 192 9.49 4.03 27.28
N LYS A 193 8.46 4.04 28.13
CA LYS A 193 7.32 3.12 28.07
C LYS A 193 5.99 3.86 27.93
N VAL A 194 5.90 4.68 26.90
CA VAL A 194 4.67 5.36 26.50
C VAL A 194 4.46 5.07 25.02
N TRP A 195 3.36 4.39 24.70
CA TRP A 195 3.03 4.00 23.33
C TRP A 195 1.63 4.51 23.00
N VAL A 196 1.51 5.34 21.98
CA VAL A 196 0.25 5.99 21.61
C VAL A 196 -0.48 5.11 20.60
N ASP A 197 -1.80 4.99 20.73
CA ASP A 197 -2.62 4.37 19.69
C ASP A 197 -2.60 5.27 18.43
N PRO A 198 -2.13 4.77 17.28
CA PRO A 198 -2.01 5.58 16.09
C PRO A 198 -3.36 6.03 15.52
N ASN A 199 -4.47 5.42 15.94
CA ASN A 199 -5.82 5.72 15.47
C ASN A 199 -6.67 6.39 16.55
N ASN A 200 -6.13 6.67 17.75
CA ASN A 200 -6.92 7.27 18.84
C ASN A 200 -6.09 8.05 19.87
N ASP A 201 -6.16 9.39 19.83
CA ASP A 201 -5.44 10.30 20.77
C ASP A 201 -5.89 10.23 22.23
N ASN A 202 -6.99 9.52 22.49
CA ASN A 202 -7.52 9.30 23.82
C ASN A 202 -7.07 7.97 24.41
N GLN A 203 -6.26 7.18 23.69
CA GLN A 203 -5.73 5.91 24.14
C GLN A 203 -4.20 5.92 24.16
N VAL A 204 -3.63 5.59 25.31
CA VAL A 204 -2.18 5.53 25.51
C VAL A 204 -1.85 4.31 26.36
N TYR A 205 -0.82 3.58 25.96
CA TYR A 205 -0.31 2.43 26.69
C TYR A 205 0.92 2.80 27.49
N THR A 206 1.03 2.24 28.68
CA THR A 206 2.22 2.33 29.54
C THR A 206 2.31 1.09 30.43
N CYS A 207 3.25 1.05 31.36
CA CYS A 207 3.42 -0.08 32.26
C CYS A 207 3.09 0.27 33.71
N THR A 208 2.57 -0.70 34.44
CA THR A 208 2.51 -0.66 35.91
C THR A 208 3.91 -0.71 36.51
N ALA A 209 4.01 -0.46 37.82
CA ALA A 209 5.26 -0.65 38.57
C ALA A 209 5.78 -2.10 38.43
N ASN A 210 4.90 -3.08 38.25
CA ASN A 210 5.28 -4.47 38.02
C ASN A 210 5.65 -4.79 36.56
N GLY A 211 5.79 -3.78 35.69
CA GLY A 211 6.16 -3.98 34.28
C GLY A 211 5.04 -4.52 33.38
N ASP A 212 3.81 -4.66 33.90
CA ASP A 212 2.67 -5.15 33.12
C ASP A 212 2.06 -4.03 32.28
N LEU A 213 1.63 -4.36 31.07
CA LEU A 213 1.04 -3.40 30.13
C LEU A 213 -0.36 -2.98 30.59
N ILE A 214 -0.64 -1.69 30.54
CA ILE A 214 -1.96 -1.12 30.83
C ILE A 214 -2.35 -0.14 29.72
N LEU A 215 -3.66 -0.08 29.46
CA LEU A 215 -4.27 0.93 28.62
C LEU A 215 -4.79 2.08 29.50
N ARG A 216 -4.43 3.31 29.14
CA ARG A 216 -4.94 4.55 29.71
C ARG A 216 -5.91 5.18 28.74
N LYS A 217 -7.13 5.49 29.21
CA LYS A 217 -8.20 6.10 28.40
C LYS A 217 -8.56 7.49 28.92
N TRP A 218 -8.49 8.49 28.05
CA TRP A 218 -8.86 9.88 28.33
C TRP A 218 -10.32 10.12 27.93
N ASN A 219 -11.09 10.79 28.80
CA ASN A 219 -12.48 11.14 28.52
C ASN A 219 -12.70 12.66 28.28
N GLY A 220 -11.63 13.45 28.23
CA GLY A 220 -11.69 14.91 28.17
C GLY A 220 -11.27 15.62 29.46
N SER A 221 -11.34 14.95 30.61
CA SER A 221 -11.01 15.55 31.92
C SER A 221 -10.20 14.64 32.86
N SER A 222 -10.32 13.32 32.74
CA SER A 222 -9.60 12.35 33.57
C SER A 222 -9.15 11.11 32.81
N TRP A 223 -8.18 10.40 33.41
CA TRP A 223 -7.64 9.15 32.88
C TRP A 223 -8.19 7.96 33.65
N SER A 224 -8.75 6.99 32.94
CA SER A 224 -9.05 5.66 33.48
C SER A 224 -7.99 4.63 33.07
N THR A 225 -7.90 3.51 33.79
CA THR A 225 -7.01 2.39 33.43
C THR A 225 -7.79 1.12 33.18
N THR A 226 -7.39 0.42 32.13
CA THR A 226 -7.79 -0.95 31.84
C THR A 226 -6.55 -1.83 31.84
N ASN A 227 -6.59 -2.91 32.63
CA ASN A 227 -5.50 -3.87 32.68
C ASN A 227 -5.53 -4.75 31.42
N THR A 228 -4.37 -4.97 30.82
CA THR A 228 -4.29 -5.91 29.69
C THR A 228 -4.18 -7.37 30.15
N ASN A 229 -3.79 -7.59 31.41
CA ASN A 229 -3.53 -8.91 31.99
C ASN A 229 -2.49 -9.73 31.21
N LEU A 230 -1.51 -9.08 30.57
CA LEU A 230 -0.46 -9.81 29.84
C LEU A 230 0.44 -10.58 30.80
N ARG A 231 0.79 -10.01 31.96
CA ARG A 231 1.61 -10.67 32.99
C ARG A 231 1.06 -12.03 33.43
N SER A 232 -0.27 -12.20 33.51
CA SER A 232 -0.89 -13.45 33.97
C SER A 232 -0.77 -14.60 32.98
N ARG A 233 -0.33 -14.35 31.73
CA ARG A 233 0.00 -15.40 30.75
C ARG A 233 1.24 -16.20 31.14
N TYR A 234 2.06 -15.69 32.05
CA TYR A 234 3.19 -16.40 32.61
C TYR A 234 2.81 -17.04 33.94
N GLY A 235 2.89 -18.38 34.02
CA GLY A 235 2.58 -19.11 35.26
C GLY A 235 3.54 -18.76 36.40
N THR A 236 4.85 -18.91 36.18
CA THR A 236 5.89 -18.46 37.12
C THR A 236 6.76 -17.43 36.42
N LEU A 237 6.84 -16.23 36.99
CA LEU A 237 7.57 -15.13 36.39
C LEU A 237 9.07 -15.26 36.68
N PRO A 238 9.93 -15.28 35.65
CA PRO A 238 11.36 -15.20 35.86
C PRO A 238 11.75 -13.79 36.37
N PRO A 239 12.86 -13.67 37.10
CA PRO A 239 13.41 -12.37 37.50
C PRO A 239 13.63 -11.46 36.27
N GLY A 240 13.26 -10.18 36.37
CA GLY A 240 13.45 -9.20 35.30
C GLY A 240 12.34 -9.16 34.24
N TRP A 241 11.22 -9.86 34.43
CA TRP A 241 10.06 -9.76 33.54
C TRP A 241 9.51 -8.33 33.46
N GLU A 242 9.40 -7.80 32.25
CA GLU A 242 8.72 -6.55 31.97
C GLU A 242 8.37 -6.41 30.48
N VAL A 243 7.33 -5.64 30.18
CA VAL A 243 7.07 -5.18 28.81
C VAL A 243 8.06 -4.07 28.48
N ILE A 244 8.81 -4.23 27.39
CA ILE A 244 9.83 -3.26 26.93
C ILE A 244 9.42 -2.48 25.70
N LYS A 245 8.48 -2.99 24.90
CA LYS A 245 7.91 -2.29 23.74
C LYS A 245 6.47 -2.75 23.54
N ALA A 246 5.59 -1.82 23.21
CA ALA A 246 4.27 -2.13 22.66
C ALA A 246 4.03 -1.33 21.38
N CYS A 247 3.31 -1.92 20.44
CA CYS A 247 2.94 -1.29 19.17
C CYS A 247 1.48 -1.64 18.88
N VAL A 248 0.63 -0.63 18.72
CA VAL A 248 -0.74 -0.81 18.23
C VAL A 248 -0.70 -0.85 16.70
N ASP A 249 -1.55 -1.66 16.08
CA ASP A 249 -1.62 -1.74 14.62
C ASP A 249 -2.12 -0.42 14.01
N TYR A 250 -1.46 0.03 12.94
CA TYR A 250 -1.77 1.27 12.25
C TYR A 250 -3.14 1.29 11.56
N SER A 251 -3.78 0.14 11.40
CA SER A 251 -5.08 0.01 10.76
C SER A 251 -6.21 -0.44 11.69
N ASP A 252 -5.87 -0.91 12.90
CA ASP A 252 -6.84 -1.44 13.86
C ASP A 252 -6.36 -1.24 15.31
N SER A 253 -7.02 -0.33 16.03
CA SER A 253 -6.76 -0.11 17.45
C SER A 253 -6.97 -1.34 18.34
N GLN A 254 -7.79 -2.31 17.91
CA GLN A 254 -8.03 -3.52 18.70
C GLN A 254 -6.84 -4.48 18.67
N LEU A 255 -5.94 -4.33 17.70
CA LEU A 255 -4.77 -5.18 17.56
C LEU A 255 -3.53 -4.49 18.14
N ILE A 256 -2.90 -5.15 19.11
CA ILE A 256 -1.68 -4.66 19.77
C ILE A 256 -0.62 -5.75 19.83
N TYR A 257 0.64 -5.36 19.84
CA TYR A 257 1.78 -6.26 19.96
C TYR A 257 2.65 -5.83 21.13
N ALA A 258 3.17 -6.78 21.89
CA ALA A 258 4.02 -6.52 23.04
C ALA A 258 5.31 -7.36 22.97
N LEU A 259 6.45 -6.72 23.20
CA LEU A 259 7.75 -7.35 23.39
C LEU A 259 8.10 -7.36 24.87
N ILE A 260 8.48 -8.53 25.37
CA ILE A 260 8.79 -8.80 26.77
C ILE A 260 10.29 -9.04 26.93
N ASN A 261 10.89 -8.45 27.96
CA ASN A 261 12.26 -8.76 28.35
C ASN A 261 12.29 -10.01 29.23
N VAL A 262 12.53 -11.16 28.62
CA VAL A 262 12.66 -12.42 29.33
C VAL A 262 13.57 -13.39 28.58
N ALA A 263 14.48 -14.05 29.29
CA ALA A 263 15.34 -15.09 28.72
C ALA A 263 14.63 -16.46 28.79
N GLY A 264 14.69 -17.24 27.70
CA GLY A 264 14.21 -18.63 27.68
C GLY A 264 12.69 -18.83 27.64
N ALA A 265 11.89 -17.75 27.73
CA ALA A 265 10.44 -17.78 27.65
C ALA A 265 9.92 -17.08 26.37
N PRO A 266 8.63 -17.20 26.03
CA PRO A 266 8.02 -16.38 24.98
C PRO A 266 8.33 -14.90 25.17
N THR A 267 8.63 -14.19 24.08
CA THR A 267 9.03 -12.77 24.14
C THR A 267 8.10 -11.86 23.36
N ILE A 268 7.31 -12.37 22.40
CA ILE A 268 6.39 -11.54 21.61
C ILE A 268 4.97 -12.06 21.73
N PHE A 269 4.05 -11.14 22.06
CA PHE A 269 2.64 -11.44 22.15
C PHE A 269 1.83 -10.54 21.22
N ARG A 270 0.80 -11.11 20.63
CA ARG A 270 -0.28 -10.41 19.94
C ARG A 270 -1.50 -10.34 20.85
N GLY A 271 -1.97 -9.13 21.07
CA GLY A 271 -3.16 -8.82 21.85
C GLY A 271 -4.32 -8.42 20.94
N THR A 272 -5.52 -8.91 21.25
CA THR A 272 -6.76 -8.50 20.59
C THR A 272 -7.75 -8.02 21.64
N TRP A 273 -8.10 -6.74 21.57
CA TRP A 273 -9.13 -6.11 22.39
C TRP A 273 -10.53 -6.47 21.91
N ASP A 274 -11.48 -6.51 22.84
CA ASP A 274 -12.89 -6.38 22.51
C ASP A 274 -13.23 -4.96 22.04
N ALA A 275 -14.40 -4.80 21.40
CA ALA A 275 -14.83 -3.50 20.87
C ALA A 275 -14.90 -2.38 21.93
N GLY A 276 -15.11 -2.74 23.20
CA GLY A 276 -15.17 -1.79 24.32
C GLY A 276 -13.83 -1.46 24.97
N PHE A 277 -12.72 -2.10 24.55
CA PHE A 277 -11.42 -2.00 25.22
C PHE A 277 -11.54 -2.25 26.74
N THR A 278 -12.22 -3.33 27.09
CA THR A 278 -12.43 -3.81 28.46
C THR A 278 -11.60 -5.05 28.76
N THR A 279 -11.38 -5.90 27.76
CA THR A 279 -10.61 -7.15 27.89
C THR A 279 -9.70 -7.33 26.68
N CYS A 280 -8.46 -7.75 26.93
CA CYS A 280 -7.48 -8.05 25.90
C CYS A 280 -7.11 -9.53 25.98
N SER A 281 -7.27 -10.24 24.86
CA SER A 281 -6.84 -11.63 24.71
C SER A 281 -5.42 -11.66 24.14
N TRP A 282 -4.57 -12.59 24.61
CA TRP A 282 -3.14 -12.63 24.23
C TRP A 282 -2.70 -13.98 23.67
N GLU A 283 -2.14 -13.94 22.47
CA GLU A 283 -1.51 -15.04 21.73
C GLU A 283 0.03 -14.90 21.77
N ASP A 284 0.75 -15.99 22.06
CA ASP A 284 2.21 -16.06 21.88
C ASP A 284 2.53 -16.25 20.40
N ILE A 285 3.29 -15.31 19.82
CA ILE A 285 3.70 -15.33 18.41
C ILE A 285 5.22 -15.41 18.26
N THR A 286 5.94 -15.84 19.30
CA THR A 286 7.40 -15.90 19.29
C THR A 286 7.92 -16.93 18.27
N TYR A 287 7.15 -17.99 17.96
CA TYR A 287 7.55 -19.10 17.08
C TYR A 287 9.01 -19.56 17.33
N ASN A 288 9.86 -19.58 16.29
CA ASN A 288 11.29 -19.92 16.33
C ASN A 288 12.19 -18.70 16.63
N ALA A 289 11.62 -17.55 16.97
CA ALA A 289 12.42 -16.37 17.28
C ALA A 289 13.27 -16.61 18.53
N PRO A 290 14.51 -16.08 18.56
CA PRO A 290 15.41 -16.25 19.67
C PRO A 290 14.79 -15.67 20.95
N ARG A 291 14.68 -16.52 21.97
CA ARG A 291 14.19 -16.18 23.32
C ARG A 291 15.29 -15.53 24.14
N ILE A 292 15.88 -14.48 23.57
CA ILE A 292 16.99 -13.74 24.15
C ILE A 292 16.46 -12.53 24.91
N SER A 293 16.99 -12.32 26.11
CA SER A 293 16.95 -11.02 26.75
C SER A 293 17.79 -10.08 25.89
N TRP A 294 17.23 -8.92 25.50
CA TRP A 294 17.88 -7.81 24.77
C TRP A 294 17.58 -7.68 23.26
N SER A 295 16.50 -8.28 22.74
CA SER A 295 15.93 -7.78 21.47
C SER A 295 15.48 -6.33 21.65
N THR A 296 15.91 -5.43 20.77
CA THR A 296 15.85 -3.99 21.05
C THR A 296 14.65 -3.29 20.46
N ASN A 297 13.97 -3.86 19.45
CA ASN A 297 12.88 -3.14 18.82
C ASN A 297 11.80 -4.03 18.19
N LEU A 298 10.57 -3.53 18.24
CA LEU A 298 9.39 -4.13 17.64
C LEU A 298 8.75 -3.07 16.73
N PHE A 299 8.51 -3.43 15.48
CA PHE A 299 7.85 -2.59 14.49
C PHE A 299 6.65 -3.29 13.92
N VAL A 300 5.61 -2.54 13.56
CA VAL A 300 4.46 -3.06 12.83
C VAL A 300 4.43 -2.36 11.48
N SER A 301 4.32 -3.11 10.39
CA SER A 301 4.23 -2.51 9.05
C SER A 301 2.90 -1.78 8.91
N PRO A 302 2.89 -0.48 8.57
CA PRO A 302 1.66 0.26 8.27
C PRO A 302 1.03 -0.14 6.93
N VAL A 303 1.62 -1.08 6.20
CA VAL A 303 1.14 -1.56 4.90
C VAL A 303 0.60 -2.98 4.99
N THR A 304 1.31 -3.87 5.69
CA THR A 304 0.96 -5.30 5.75
C THR A 304 0.47 -5.76 7.12
N GLY A 305 0.64 -4.93 8.16
CA GLY A 305 0.40 -5.32 9.56
C GLY A 305 1.42 -6.33 10.10
N ASP A 306 2.43 -6.70 9.32
CA ASP A 306 3.46 -7.65 9.76
C ASP A 306 4.32 -7.03 10.85
N VAL A 307 4.69 -7.85 11.83
CA VAL A 307 5.52 -7.44 12.95
C VAL A 307 6.97 -7.76 12.61
N ILE A 308 7.85 -6.79 12.77
CA ILE A 308 9.29 -6.95 12.57
C ILE A 308 9.97 -6.82 13.94
N LEU A 309 10.63 -7.89 14.37
CA LEU A 309 11.52 -7.88 15.52
C LEU A 309 12.94 -7.61 15.05
N GLY A 310 13.50 -6.47 15.46
CA GLY A 310 14.92 -6.20 15.33
C GLY A 310 15.69 -6.82 16.49
N SER A 311 16.64 -7.71 16.18
CA SER A 311 17.54 -8.30 17.19
C SER A 311 19.00 -8.17 16.76
N GLY A 312 19.92 -8.26 17.73
CA GLY A 312 21.36 -8.34 17.44
C GLY A 312 21.78 -9.54 16.57
N ASN A 313 20.88 -10.51 16.38
CA ASN A 313 21.09 -11.74 15.62
C ASN A 313 20.31 -11.78 14.29
N GLY A 314 19.80 -10.63 13.84
CA GLY A 314 18.99 -10.50 12.61
C GLY A 314 17.56 -10.06 12.87
N ASN A 315 16.82 -9.88 11.79
CA ASN A 315 15.42 -9.44 11.83
C ASN A 315 14.48 -10.64 11.64
N PHE A 316 13.42 -10.70 12.44
CA PHE A 316 12.36 -11.70 12.33
C PHE A 316 11.07 -11.02 11.90
N VAL A 317 10.36 -11.61 10.94
CA VAL A 317 9.09 -11.09 10.45
C VAL A 317 7.99 -12.05 10.83
N PHE A 318 6.96 -11.53 11.50
CA PHE A 318 5.78 -12.28 11.90
C PHE A 318 4.58 -11.76 11.13
N PRO A 319 3.83 -12.63 10.45
CA PRO A 319 2.68 -12.21 9.66
C PRO A 319 1.59 -11.64 10.55
N ALA A 320 0.89 -10.59 10.12
CA ALA A 320 -0.33 -10.16 10.81
C ALA A 320 -1.40 -11.29 10.82
N PRO A 321 -2.36 -11.29 11.77
CA PRO A 321 -3.34 -12.37 11.88
C PRO A 321 -4.20 -12.49 10.61
N ALA A 322 -4.76 -13.68 10.36
CA ALA A 322 -5.59 -13.93 9.18
C ALA A 322 -6.84 -13.04 9.11
N SER A 323 -7.34 -12.60 10.27
CA SER A 323 -8.45 -11.65 10.40
C SER A 323 -8.05 -10.20 10.13
N TRP A 324 -6.75 -9.89 10.02
CA TRP A 324 -6.26 -8.54 9.80
C TRP A 324 -6.76 -7.99 8.47
N LYS A 325 -7.32 -6.78 8.53
CA LYS A 325 -7.83 -6.07 7.37
C LYS A 325 -7.35 -4.63 7.46
N HIS A 326 -6.39 -4.25 6.62
CA HIS A 326 -6.07 -2.84 6.42
C HIS A 326 -7.36 -2.07 6.04
N SER A 327 -7.55 -0.84 6.50
CA SER A 327 -8.71 -0.01 6.12
C SER A 327 -8.76 0.27 4.60
N ASP A 328 -7.62 0.62 4.01
CA ASP A 328 -7.37 0.69 2.56
C ASP A 328 -7.44 -0.70 1.88
N ILE A 329 -8.32 -0.84 0.88
CA ILE A 329 -8.54 -2.07 0.12
C ILE A 329 -7.34 -2.48 -0.74
N ASN A 330 -6.61 -1.52 -1.30
CA ASN A 330 -5.46 -1.78 -2.16
C ASN A 330 -4.34 -2.47 -1.38
N LYS A 331 -4.10 -2.00 -0.15
CA LYS A 331 -3.10 -2.61 0.74
C LYS A 331 -3.50 -4.01 1.22
N ARG A 332 -4.81 -4.28 1.39
CA ARG A 332 -5.30 -5.65 1.67
C ARG A 332 -5.01 -6.59 0.51
N GLN A 333 -5.28 -6.15 -0.72
CA GLN A 333 -5.01 -6.94 -1.92
C GLN A 333 -3.51 -7.14 -2.10
N TYR A 334 -2.69 -6.10 -1.85
CA TYR A 334 -1.23 -6.16 -1.93
C TYR A 334 -0.65 -7.24 -1.02
N LYS A 335 -1.12 -7.29 0.23
CA LYS A 335 -0.75 -8.36 1.17
C LYS A 335 -1.21 -9.73 0.70
N SER A 336 -2.46 -9.86 0.23
CA SER A 336 -2.99 -11.12 -0.30
C SER A 336 -2.13 -11.65 -1.45
N ALA A 337 -1.67 -10.75 -2.33
CA ALA A 337 -0.80 -11.14 -3.43
C ALA A 337 0.59 -11.56 -2.94
N LEU A 338 1.21 -10.76 -2.05
CA LEU A 338 2.49 -11.11 -1.43
C LEU A 338 2.45 -12.49 -0.76
N TRP A 339 1.41 -12.77 0.03
CA TRP A 339 1.27 -14.01 0.78
C TRP A 339 1.09 -15.23 -0.12
N ASN A 340 0.36 -15.06 -1.22
CA ASN A 340 0.02 -16.14 -2.13
C ASN A 340 1.01 -16.25 -3.32
N ASN A 341 2.14 -15.53 -3.24
CA ASN A 341 3.12 -15.39 -4.30
C ASN A 341 2.47 -15.05 -5.65
N GLN A 342 1.42 -14.23 -5.60
CA GLN A 342 0.71 -13.76 -6.77
C GLN A 342 1.32 -12.42 -7.23
N PRO A 343 1.13 -12.09 -8.50
CA PRO A 343 1.33 -10.75 -9.02
C PRO A 343 0.67 -9.72 -8.09
N LYS A 344 1.46 -8.72 -7.68
CA LYS A 344 0.98 -7.66 -6.79
C LYS A 344 -0.17 -6.94 -7.49
N PRO A 345 -1.29 -6.63 -6.81
CA PRO A 345 -2.38 -5.90 -7.42
C PRO A 345 -1.89 -4.50 -7.76
N ILE A 346 -2.41 -4.01 -8.87
CA ILE A 346 -2.05 -2.72 -9.44
C ILE A 346 -2.68 -1.64 -8.55
N PRO A 347 -1.92 -0.61 -8.13
CA PRO A 347 -2.47 0.48 -7.32
C PRO A 347 -3.70 1.11 -7.99
N GLY A 348 -4.86 1.13 -7.32
CA GLY A 348 -6.07 1.80 -7.82
C GLY A 348 -7.36 0.97 -7.83
N ASP A 349 -7.31 -0.32 -7.48
CA ASP A 349 -8.50 -1.19 -7.43
C ASP A 349 -9.47 -0.74 -6.31
N LEU A 350 -10.64 -0.26 -6.72
CA LEU A 350 -11.77 0.10 -5.85
C LEU A 350 -12.66 -1.14 -5.56
N VAL A 351 -12.79 -2.02 -6.56
CA VAL A 351 -13.49 -3.31 -6.47
C VAL A 351 -12.67 -4.32 -7.27
N ASN A 352 -12.48 -5.52 -6.74
CA ASN A 352 -11.89 -6.66 -7.44
C ASN A 352 -12.38 -7.93 -6.73
N GLU A 353 -13.25 -8.68 -7.39
CA GLU A 353 -13.89 -9.87 -6.83
C GLU A 353 -14.03 -10.92 -7.91
N ASN A 354 -13.66 -12.17 -7.61
CA ASN A 354 -13.82 -13.30 -8.53
C ASN A 354 -14.67 -14.43 -7.94
N PHE A 355 -15.17 -14.28 -6.71
CA PHE A 355 -16.04 -15.21 -5.97
C PHE A 355 -15.50 -16.64 -5.75
N ASN A 356 -14.36 -17.01 -6.34
CA ASN A 356 -13.85 -18.38 -6.43
C ASN A 356 -13.58 -19.02 -5.07
N LYS A 357 -13.21 -18.19 -4.09
CA LYS A 357 -12.94 -18.60 -2.71
C LYS A 357 -14.19 -18.70 -1.84
N LEU A 358 -15.34 -18.21 -2.30
CA LEU A 358 -16.59 -18.24 -1.53
C LEU A 358 -17.28 -19.59 -1.67
N SER A 359 -18.04 -19.98 -0.64
CA SER A 359 -18.80 -21.22 -0.64
C SER A 359 -20.00 -21.12 -1.58
N THR A 360 -20.26 -22.16 -2.37
CA THR A 360 -21.47 -22.24 -3.20
C THR A 360 -22.72 -22.10 -2.33
N GLY A 361 -23.67 -21.28 -2.78
CA GLY A 361 -24.91 -20.98 -2.05
C GLY A 361 -24.78 -19.88 -0.98
N SER A 362 -23.57 -19.41 -0.65
CA SER A 362 -23.41 -18.32 0.32
C SER A 362 -23.78 -16.97 -0.27
N THR A 363 -24.18 -16.04 0.59
CA THR A 363 -24.25 -14.61 0.25
C THR A 363 -22.86 -14.10 -0.17
N PRO A 364 -22.73 -13.32 -1.26
CA PRO A 364 -21.46 -12.74 -1.68
C PRO A 364 -20.95 -11.74 -0.63
N ALA A 365 -19.90 -12.11 0.10
CA ALA A 365 -19.39 -11.32 1.22
C ALA A 365 -18.94 -9.92 0.76
N GLY A 366 -19.33 -8.88 1.52
CA GLY A 366 -18.94 -7.50 1.23
C GLY A 366 -19.76 -6.79 0.14
N TRP A 367 -20.82 -7.42 -0.36
CA TRP A 367 -21.81 -6.79 -1.24
C TRP A 367 -23.05 -6.39 -0.44
N THR A 368 -23.64 -5.24 -0.77
CA THR A 368 -24.93 -4.83 -0.22
C THR A 368 -26.04 -5.30 -1.15
N LEU A 369 -27.06 -5.92 -0.57
CA LEU A 369 -28.14 -6.56 -1.31
C LEU A 369 -29.48 -5.88 -0.99
N SER A 370 -30.36 -5.77 -1.97
CA SER A 370 -31.73 -5.28 -1.79
C SER A 370 -32.67 -5.92 -2.81
N GLY A 371 -33.95 -6.06 -2.47
CA GLY A 371 -34.99 -6.72 -3.28
C GLY A 371 -35.54 -7.98 -2.63
N THR A 372 -36.51 -8.62 -3.28
CA THR A 372 -37.30 -9.75 -2.76
C THR A 372 -36.85 -11.13 -3.23
N GLY A 373 -35.93 -11.23 -4.20
CA GLY A 373 -35.33 -12.51 -4.61
C GLY A 373 -34.01 -12.81 -3.89
N THR A 374 -33.18 -13.68 -4.48
CA THR A 374 -31.96 -14.18 -3.79
C THR A 374 -30.68 -13.82 -4.55
N VAL A 375 -29.63 -13.49 -3.79
CA VAL A 375 -28.29 -13.28 -4.34
C VAL A 375 -27.31 -14.23 -3.68
N THR A 376 -26.70 -15.12 -4.46
CA THR A 376 -25.84 -16.20 -3.96
C THR A 376 -24.64 -16.45 -4.86
N VAL A 377 -23.57 -17.00 -4.31
CA VAL A 377 -22.42 -17.49 -5.09
C VAL A 377 -22.77 -18.84 -5.71
N GLN A 378 -22.48 -19.05 -7.00
CA GLN A 378 -22.80 -20.27 -7.72
C GLN A 378 -21.60 -20.83 -8.48
N ASN A 379 -21.58 -22.15 -8.68
CA ASN A 379 -20.59 -22.87 -9.49
C ASN A 379 -20.86 -22.67 -10.98
N MET A 380 -20.74 -21.42 -11.43
CA MET A 380 -21.02 -21.00 -12.78
C MET A 380 -19.89 -20.03 -13.19
N PRO A 381 -19.11 -20.34 -14.23
CA PRO A 381 -19.27 -21.47 -15.16
C PRO A 381 -18.85 -22.84 -14.62
N SER A 382 -18.10 -22.94 -13.51
CA SER A 382 -17.60 -24.22 -13.00
C SER A 382 -17.45 -24.26 -11.47
N VAL A 383 -16.92 -25.37 -10.92
CA VAL A 383 -16.64 -25.48 -9.47
C VAL A 383 -15.42 -24.67 -9.02
N SER A 384 -14.49 -24.41 -9.95
CA SER A 384 -13.28 -23.62 -9.72
C SER A 384 -13.43 -22.15 -10.14
N ASP A 385 -14.46 -21.86 -10.93
CA ASP A 385 -14.77 -20.54 -11.48
C ASP A 385 -16.24 -20.21 -11.20
N LYS A 386 -16.48 -19.35 -10.22
CA LYS A 386 -17.77 -19.10 -9.56
C LYS A 386 -18.20 -17.66 -9.81
N SER A 387 -19.51 -17.46 -9.80
CA SER A 387 -20.09 -16.14 -10.03
C SER A 387 -21.15 -15.79 -8.99
N MET A 388 -21.43 -14.50 -8.85
CA MET A 388 -22.59 -14.01 -8.12
C MET A 388 -23.84 -14.15 -9.00
N ARG A 389 -24.83 -14.90 -8.52
CA ARG A 389 -26.14 -15.06 -9.14
C ARG A 389 -27.17 -14.19 -8.45
N LEU A 390 -27.83 -13.31 -9.20
CA LEU A 390 -29.09 -12.68 -8.85
C LEU A 390 -30.22 -13.54 -9.44
N HIS A 391 -31.00 -14.20 -8.58
CA HIS A 391 -32.14 -15.02 -8.98
C HIS A 391 -33.45 -14.27 -8.74
N ASP A 392 -34.05 -13.79 -9.83
CA ASP A 392 -35.29 -13.02 -9.81
C ASP A 392 -36.49 -13.87 -10.20
N THR A 393 -37.44 -14.00 -9.27
CA THR A 393 -38.68 -14.76 -9.42
C THR A 393 -39.91 -13.86 -9.54
N GLY A 394 -39.77 -12.54 -9.40
CA GLY A 394 -40.89 -11.61 -9.32
C GLY A 394 -41.03 -10.73 -10.55
N SER A 395 -42.27 -10.50 -11.00
CA SER A 395 -42.56 -9.40 -11.93
C SER A 395 -42.83 -8.12 -11.12
N GLY A 396 -42.14 -7.02 -11.42
CA GLY A 396 -42.42 -5.69 -10.86
C GLY A 396 -41.50 -5.21 -9.73
N THR A 397 -40.56 -6.04 -9.26
CA THR A 397 -39.53 -5.65 -8.28
C THR A 397 -38.15 -6.00 -8.81
N SER A 398 -37.13 -5.20 -8.50
CA SER A 398 -35.74 -5.50 -8.86
C SER A 398 -34.95 -6.04 -7.68
N ILE A 399 -34.02 -6.95 -7.97
CA ILE A 399 -32.94 -7.33 -7.06
C ILE A 399 -31.70 -6.53 -7.43
N THR A 400 -30.98 -6.07 -6.41
CA THR A 400 -29.73 -5.35 -6.58
C THR A 400 -28.63 -5.95 -5.73
N ALA A 401 -27.43 -5.99 -6.29
CA ALA A 401 -26.19 -6.23 -5.58
C ALA A 401 -25.24 -5.08 -5.93
N TYR A 402 -24.76 -4.35 -4.92
CA TYR A 402 -23.92 -3.19 -5.15
C TYR A 402 -22.79 -3.07 -4.14
N LYS A 403 -21.79 -2.27 -4.51
CA LYS A 403 -20.62 -1.98 -3.69
C LYS A 403 -20.27 -0.50 -3.77
N ASN A 404 -20.17 0.13 -2.62
CA ASN A 404 -19.75 1.52 -2.51
C ASN A 404 -18.23 1.60 -2.41
N PHE A 405 -17.67 2.65 -2.97
CA PHE A 405 -16.28 3.04 -2.84
C PHE A 405 -16.16 4.55 -2.61
N ALA A 406 -14.97 5.02 -2.25
CA ALA A 406 -14.74 6.46 -2.09
C ALA A 406 -15.10 7.19 -3.41
N PRO A 407 -15.75 8.37 -3.36
CA PRO A 407 -16.10 9.09 -4.58
C PRO A 407 -14.90 9.37 -5.46
N GLN A 408 -15.04 9.06 -6.75
CA GLN A 408 -14.02 9.26 -7.78
C GLN A 408 -14.44 10.42 -8.66
N THR A 409 -13.63 11.48 -8.70
CA THR A 409 -13.83 12.65 -9.57
C THR A 409 -13.15 12.47 -10.92
N ASP A 410 -12.12 11.62 -10.96
CA ASP A 410 -11.37 11.29 -12.16
C ASP A 410 -11.98 10.06 -12.86
N THR A 411 -11.45 9.75 -14.04
CA THR A 411 -11.84 8.56 -14.82
C THR A 411 -11.77 7.30 -13.98
N ILE A 412 -12.77 6.43 -14.12
CA ILE A 412 -12.78 5.07 -13.59
C ILE A 412 -13.00 4.06 -14.72
N THR A 413 -12.48 2.86 -14.54
CA THR A 413 -12.82 1.72 -15.39
C THR A 413 -13.55 0.67 -14.59
N THR A 414 -14.72 0.25 -15.07
CA THR A 414 -15.49 -0.88 -14.53
C THR A 414 -15.52 -1.99 -15.56
N GLU A 415 -15.06 -3.18 -15.21
CA GLU A 415 -15.15 -4.39 -16.04
C GLU A 415 -15.80 -5.53 -15.26
N PHE A 416 -16.58 -6.35 -15.94
CA PHE A 416 -17.21 -7.53 -15.37
C PHE A 416 -17.66 -8.47 -16.49
N LYS A 417 -17.79 -9.75 -16.18
CA LYS A 417 -18.48 -10.72 -17.02
C LYS A 417 -19.95 -10.78 -16.64
N LEU A 418 -20.81 -10.86 -17.64
CA LEU A 418 -22.26 -10.86 -17.51
C LEU A 418 -22.87 -12.00 -18.29
N ARG A 419 -23.82 -12.71 -17.67
CA ARG A 419 -24.60 -13.74 -18.34
C ARG A 419 -26.04 -13.78 -17.82
N PHE A 420 -26.99 -13.87 -18.74
CA PHE A 420 -28.42 -14.02 -18.43
C PHE A 420 -28.92 -15.42 -18.76
N SER A 421 -29.83 -16.00 -17.96
CA SER A 421 -30.47 -17.28 -18.29
C SER A 421 -31.56 -17.16 -19.35
N ALA A 422 -32.09 -15.95 -19.56
CA ALA A 422 -33.17 -15.65 -20.50
C ALA A 422 -33.01 -14.26 -21.12
N VAL A 423 -33.71 -14.00 -22.22
CA VAL A 423 -33.88 -12.63 -22.73
C VAL A 423 -34.91 -11.88 -21.90
N GLY A 424 -34.68 -10.60 -21.63
CA GLY A 424 -35.57 -9.77 -20.81
C GLY A 424 -35.10 -8.32 -20.77
N ASN A 425 -35.77 -7.48 -19.99
CA ASN A 425 -35.54 -6.04 -19.99
C ASN A 425 -35.14 -5.50 -18.61
N ALA A 426 -34.43 -4.38 -18.63
CA ALA A 426 -33.97 -3.60 -17.49
C ALA A 426 -32.92 -4.27 -16.59
N ALA A 427 -32.32 -5.37 -17.03
CA ALA A 427 -31.24 -6.05 -16.33
C ALA A 427 -29.87 -5.51 -16.75
N GLY A 428 -28.93 -5.30 -15.83
CA GLY A 428 -27.57 -4.85 -16.18
C GLY A 428 -26.84 -4.07 -15.08
N LEU A 429 -26.13 -3.03 -15.50
CA LEU A 429 -25.19 -2.23 -14.71
C LEU A 429 -25.67 -0.79 -14.53
N GLU A 430 -25.45 -0.26 -13.33
CA GLU A 430 -25.51 1.17 -13.03
C GLU A 430 -24.21 1.62 -12.34
N LEU A 431 -23.66 2.74 -12.80
CA LEU A 431 -22.63 3.51 -12.08
C LEU A 431 -23.27 4.77 -11.51
N ARG A 432 -23.15 5.00 -10.20
CA ARG A 432 -23.88 6.08 -9.52
C ARG A 432 -22.99 6.93 -8.62
N ASP A 433 -23.42 8.15 -8.37
CA ASP A 433 -22.84 9.04 -7.35
C ASP A 433 -23.33 8.68 -5.94
N SER A 434 -22.86 9.41 -4.93
CA SER A 434 -23.23 9.20 -3.53
C SER A 434 -24.66 9.65 -3.20
N ALA A 435 -25.29 10.45 -4.06
CA ALA A 435 -26.68 10.89 -3.94
C ALA A 435 -27.67 9.91 -4.61
N GLY A 436 -27.16 8.94 -5.37
CA GLY A 436 -27.95 7.98 -6.12
C GLY A 436 -28.33 8.44 -7.53
N ASN A 437 -27.69 9.46 -8.09
CA ASN A 437 -27.85 9.78 -9.51
C ASN A 437 -27.08 8.76 -10.35
N THR A 438 -27.70 8.25 -11.42
CA THR A 438 -27.08 7.24 -12.29
C THR A 438 -26.36 7.90 -13.45
N ALA A 439 -25.03 7.90 -13.38
CA ALA A 439 -24.13 8.43 -14.39
C ALA A 439 -24.14 7.56 -15.65
N VAL A 440 -23.80 6.27 -15.51
CA VAL A 440 -23.80 5.29 -16.61
C VAL A 440 -24.84 4.23 -16.34
N ASN A 441 -25.62 3.90 -17.36
CA ASN A 441 -26.67 2.91 -17.29
C ASN A 441 -26.62 1.99 -18.52
N ILE A 442 -26.21 0.74 -18.32
CA ILE A 442 -26.17 -0.28 -19.38
C ILE A 442 -27.15 -1.37 -19.02
N LYS A 443 -28.22 -1.53 -19.82
CA LYS A 443 -29.28 -2.50 -19.54
C LYS A 443 -29.71 -3.25 -20.78
N THR A 444 -30.28 -4.43 -20.54
CA THR A 444 -31.01 -5.16 -21.56
C THR A 444 -32.32 -4.46 -21.88
N MET A 445 -32.66 -4.33 -23.16
CA MET A 445 -33.92 -3.76 -23.64
C MET A 445 -34.42 -4.52 -24.86
N ASN A 446 -35.69 -4.30 -25.22
CA ASN A 446 -36.34 -4.87 -26.40
C ASN A 446 -36.18 -6.40 -26.52
N ASN A 447 -36.16 -7.11 -25.38
CA ASN A 447 -36.08 -8.58 -25.29
C ASN A 447 -34.91 -9.20 -26.08
N GLY A 448 -33.72 -8.60 -26.03
CA GLY A 448 -32.53 -9.19 -26.67
C GLY A 448 -31.43 -8.22 -27.07
N SER A 449 -31.54 -6.94 -26.71
CA SER A 449 -30.50 -5.93 -26.99
C SER A 449 -29.81 -5.48 -25.71
N LEU A 450 -28.49 -5.40 -25.72
CA LEU A 450 -27.74 -4.56 -24.79
C LEU A 450 -27.83 -3.12 -25.26
N THR A 451 -28.10 -2.21 -24.33
CA THR A 451 -28.30 -0.79 -24.60
C THR A 451 -27.65 0.06 -23.53
N TYR A 452 -27.29 1.30 -23.86
CA TYR A 452 -26.98 2.32 -22.85
C TYR A 452 -28.04 3.41 -22.87
N ARG A 453 -28.19 4.11 -21.74
CA ARG A 453 -29.09 5.27 -21.66
C ARG A 453 -28.31 6.56 -21.88
N ASN A 454 -28.72 7.37 -22.85
CA ASN A 454 -28.06 8.65 -23.14
C ASN A 454 -28.61 9.81 -22.29
N SER A 455 -28.00 10.99 -22.42
CA SER A 455 -28.37 12.23 -21.72
C SER A 455 -29.82 12.70 -21.99
N ALA A 456 -30.41 12.30 -23.12
CA ALA A 456 -31.82 12.56 -23.45
C ALA A 456 -32.80 11.55 -22.81
N GLY A 457 -32.29 10.59 -22.03
CA GLY A 457 -33.08 9.55 -21.37
C GLY A 457 -33.50 8.39 -22.28
N ASN A 458 -32.99 8.34 -23.52
CA ASN A 458 -33.31 7.30 -24.51
C ASN A 458 -32.38 6.10 -24.37
N TRP A 459 -32.92 4.90 -24.60
CA TRP A 459 -32.15 3.66 -24.72
C TRP A 459 -31.57 3.53 -26.12
N VAL A 460 -30.24 3.52 -26.22
CA VAL A 460 -29.50 3.45 -27.47
C VAL A 460 -28.89 2.06 -27.63
N TYR A 461 -29.09 1.46 -28.80
CA TYR A 461 -28.60 0.14 -29.13
C TYR A 461 -27.06 0.06 -29.11
N ILE A 462 -26.55 -0.99 -28.44
CA ILE A 462 -25.14 -1.39 -28.47
C ILE A 462 -24.99 -2.60 -29.39
N GLN A 463 -25.56 -3.74 -28.99
CA GLN A 463 -25.55 -4.99 -29.76
C GLN A 463 -26.68 -5.93 -29.29
N THR A 464 -26.95 -6.98 -30.06
CA THR A 464 -27.79 -8.10 -29.59
C THR A 464 -27.03 -8.96 -28.59
N TYR A 465 -27.75 -9.53 -27.62
CA TYR A 465 -27.21 -10.57 -26.74
C TYR A 465 -28.06 -11.83 -26.81
N SER A 466 -27.43 -12.97 -26.57
CA SER A 466 -28.10 -14.26 -26.46
C SER A 466 -28.20 -14.67 -25.00
N ALA A 467 -29.35 -15.23 -24.65
CA ALA A 467 -29.46 -15.96 -23.39
C ALA A 467 -28.37 -17.04 -23.36
N ASN A 468 -27.91 -17.33 -22.15
CA ASN A 468 -26.94 -18.36 -21.89
C ASN A 468 -25.52 -18.14 -22.41
N THR A 469 -25.18 -16.90 -22.79
CA THR A 469 -23.86 -16.50 -23.28
C THR A 469 -23.20 -15.55 -22.28
N TRP A 470 -21.90 -15.75 -22.02
CA TRP A 470 -21.08 -14.82 -21.25
C TRP A 470 -20.58 -13.70 -22.15
N TYR A 471 -20.64 -12.47 -21.64
CA TYR A 471 -20.07 -11.27 -22.26
C TYR A 471 -19.17 -10.58 -21.26
N THR A 472 -17.99 -10.12 -21.67
CA THR A 472 -17.19 -9.19 -20.88
C THR A 472 -17.58 -7.77 -21.24
N ILE A 473 -18.09 -7.01 -20.26
CA ILE A 473 -18.46 -5.61 -20.44
C ILE A 473 -17.44 -4.76 -19.71
N ARG A 474 -16.84 -3.79 -20.41
CA ARG A 474 -15.99 -2.76 -19.81
C ARG A 474 -16.50 -1.37 -20.12
N VAL A 475 -16.52 -0.53 -19.10
CA VAL A 475 -16.96 0.86 -19.14
C VAL A 475 -15.84 1.73 -18.60
N ILE A 476 -15.35 2.66 -19.42
CA ILE A 476 -14.43 3.72 -19.00
C ILE A 476 -15.28 4.97 -18.85
N ALA A 477 -15.46 5.48 -17.63
CA ALA A 477 -16.36 6.59 -17.33
C ALA A 477 -15.60 7.75 -16.66
N SER A 478 -15.77 8.96 -17.18
CA SER A 478 -15.12 10.18 -16.66
C SER A 478 -16.16 11.19 -16.17
N PRO A 479 -16.27 11.43 -14.85
CA PRO A 479 -17.08 12.51 -14.30
C PRO A 479 -16.58 13.90 -14.69
N ALA A 480 -15.29 14.04 -15.00
CA ALA A 480 -14.72 15.32 -15.42
C ALA A 480 -15.23 15.79 -16.80
N THR A 481 -15.59 14.85 -17.67
CA THR A 481 -16.10 15.13 -19.03
C THR A 481 -17.56 14.70 -19.22
N ASP A 482 -18.19 14.07 -18.22
CA ASP A 482 -19.52 13.48 -18.30
C ASP A 482 -19.70 12.50 -19.48
N THR A 483 -18.65 11.75 -19.83
CA THR A 483 -18.64 10.80 -20.95
C THR A 483 -18.17 9.42 -20.54
N CYS A 484 -18.65 8.40 -21.24
CA CYS A 484 -18.13 7.04 -21.14
C CYS A 484 -17.83 6.39 -22.49
N SER A 485 -16.88 5.48 -22.49
CA SER A 485 -16.63 4.54 -23.58
C SER A 485 -17.01 3.12 -23.13
N ILE A 486 -17.65 2.36 -24.00
CA ILE A 486 -18.18 1.02 -23.71
C ILE A 486 -17.53 0.00 -24.64
N TYR A 487 -17.06 -1.09 -24.05
CA TYR A 487 -16.48 -2.23 -24.72
C TYR A 487 -17.29 -3.48 -24.41
N ILE A 488 -17.46 -4.34 -25.42
CA ILE A 488 -17.99 -5.70 -25.24
C ILE A 488 -16.98 -6.67 -25.84
N ASP A 489 -16.56 -7.66 -25.05
CA ASP A 489 -15.57 -8.67 -25.44
C ASP A 489 -14.30 -8.03 -26.03
N ASP A 490 -13.76 -7.03 -25.32
CA ASP A 490 -12.62 -6.18 -25.70
C ASP A 490 -12.82 -5.29 -26.94
N VAL A 491 -13.99 -5.31 -27.59
CA VAL A 491 -14.27 -4.47 -28.77
C VAL A 491 -14.91 -3.16 -28.33
N LEU A 492 -14.33 -2.02 -28.74
CA LEU A 492 -14.92 -0.70 -28.52
C LEU A 492 -16.21 -0.55 -29.34
N VAL A 493 -17.36 -0.57 -28.67
CA VAL A 493 -18.69 -0.50 -29.31
C VAL A 493 -19.32 0.89 -29.23
N LYS A 494 -18.92 1.70 -28.24
CA LYS A 494 -19.30 3.11 -28.10
C LYS A 494 -18.12 3.91 -27.58
N LYS A 495 -17.82 5.02 -28.23
CA LYS A 495 -16.73 5.93 -27.86
C LYS A 495 -17.30 7.25 -27.36
N ASP A 496 -16.85 7.68 -26.19
CA ASP A 496 -17.08 9.00 -25.58
C ASP A 496 -18.54 9.47 -25.67
N VAL A 497 -19.48 8.57 -25.36
CA VAL A 497 -20.91 8.88 -25.32
C VAL A 497 -21.27 9.53 -23.98
N ASP A 498 -22.18 10.51 -24.02
CA ASP A 498 -22.64 11.20 -22.82
C ASP A 498 -23.17 10.24 -21.75
N PHE A 499 -22.93 10.61 -20.49
CA PHE A 499 -23.63 10.03 -19.34
C PHE A 499 -25.16 10.18 -19.48
N ASN A 500 -25.88 9.26 -18.85
CA ASN A 500 -27.32 9.36 -18.64
C ASN A 500 -27.67 10.59 -17.78
N THR A 501 -26.83 10.90 -16.80
CA THR A 501 -26.97 12.08 -15.94
C THR A 501 -25.58 12.56 -15.56
N ALA A 502 -25.30 13.85 -15.75
CA ALA A 502 -24.04 14.46 -15.35
C ALA A 502 -23.84 14.34 -13.83
N VAL A 503 -22.63 13.99 -13.39
CA VAL A 503 -22.29 13.83 -11.97
C VAL A 503 -20.89 14.36 -11.69
N SER A 504 -20.66 14.88 -10.48
CA SER A 504 -19.32 15.34 -10.09
C SER A 504 -18.38 14.20 -9.66
N SER A 505 -18.93 13.02 -9.38
CA SER A 505 -18.15 11.83 -9.01
C SER A 505 -18.97 10.55 -9.16
N ILE A 506 -18.28 9.41 -9.25
CA ILE A 506 -18.87 8.07 -9.19
C ILE A 506 -18.37 7.37 -7.92
N SER A 507 -19.27 6.70 -7.19
CA SER A 507 -18.97 6.03 -5.91
C SER A 507 -19.66 4.69 -5.72
N ASP A 508 -20.46 4.24 -6.70
CA ASP A 508 -21.29 3.03 -6.61
C ASP A 508 -21.19 2.25 -7.92
N VAL A 509 -20.89 0.95 -7.81
CA VAL A 509 -21.10 -0.03 -8.89
C VAL A 509 -22.24 -0.96 -8.50
N ARG A 510 -23.25 -1.04 -9.37
CA ARG A 510 -24.50 -1.71 -9.04
C ARG A 510 -24.96 -2.61 -10.17
N PHE A 511 -25.26 -3.85 -9.80
CA PHE A 511 -25.90 -4.82 -10.67
C PHE A 511 -27.37 -4.95 -10.32
N VAL A 512 -28.24 -4.91 -11.33
CA VAL A 512 -29.69 -4.88 -11.17
C VAL A 512 -30.31 -5.93 -12.08
N SER A 513 -31.18 -6.80 -11.56
CA SER A 513 -32.00 -7.69 -12.40
C SER A 513 -33.04 -6.90 -13.20
N GLY A 514 -33.59 -5.83 -12.65
CA GLY A 514 -34.59 -4.98 -13.29
C GLY A 514 -36.02 -5.51 -13.10
N ALA A 515 -36.99 -4.59 -12.98
CA ALA A 515 -38.38 -4.94 -12.64
C ALA A 515 -39.11 -5.79 -13.70
N ASN A 516 -38.57 -5.88 -14.92
CA ASN A 516 -39.15 -6.59 -16.07
C ASN A 516 -38.28 -7.78 -16.52
N PHE A 517 -37.41 -8.27 -15.65
CA PHE A 517 -36.59 -9.45 -15.90
C PHE A 517 -36.97 -10.55 -14.90
N VAL A 518 -37.20 -11.75 -15.41
CA VAL A 518 -37.42 -12.94 -14.59
C VAL A 518 -36.42 -13.99 -15.03
N GLY A 519 -35.62 -14.50 -14.09
CA GLY A 519 -34.56 -15.45 -14.36
C GLY A 519 -33.28 -15.15 -13.57
N ASP A 520 -32.18 -15.70 -14.06
CA ASP A 520 -30.87 -15.57 -13.45
C ASP A 520 -30.00 -14.57 -14.22
N MET A 521 -29.38 -13.67 -13.46
CA MET A 521 -28.29 -12.83 -13.90
C MET A 521 -27.03 -13.21 -13.12
N TYR A 522 -26.00 -13.63 -13.84
CA TYR A 522 -24.70 -14.01 -13.28
C TYR A 522 -23.70 -12.90 -13.56
N ILE A 523 -22.98 -12.51 -12.52
CA ILE A 523 -21.88 -11.54 -12.55
C ILE A 523 -20.62 -12.23 -12.08
N ASP A 524 -19.57 -12.12 -12.87
CA ASP A 524 -18.27 -12.68 -12.57
C ASP A 524 -17.17 -11.64 -12.82
N ASP A 525 -16.07 -11.77 -12.09
CA ASP A 525 -14.92 -10.87 -12.12
C ASP A 525 -15.23 -9.35 -12.10
N PRO A 526 -16.17 -8.81 -11.28
CA PRO A 526 -16.38 -7.38 -11.23
C PRO A 526 -15.14 -6.67 -10.66
N ARG A 527 -14.55 -5.81 -11.49
CA ARG A 527 -13.41 -4.97 -11.17
C ARG A 527 -13.74 -3.50 -11.43
N VAL A 528 -13.45 -2.64 -10.47
CA VAL A 528 -13.50 -1.18 -10.61
C VAL A 528 -12.13 -0.65 -10.22
N ILE A 529 -11.52 0.15 -11.08
CA ILE A 529 -10.18 0.72 -10.87
C ILE A 529 -10.19 2.21 -11.19
N THR A 530 -9.38 2.98 -10.46
CA THR A 530 -9.10 4.38 -10.76
C THR A 530 -8.26 4.49 -12.04
N GLY A 531 -8.65 5.37 -12.95
CA GLY A 531 -8.04 5.55 -14.26
C GLY A 531 -8.72 4.74 -15.38
N GLY A 532 -8.40 5.10 -16.62
CA GLY A 532 -8.79 4.34 -17.81
C GLY A 532 -7.83 3.19 -18.05
N TYR A 533 -8.31 1.96 -18.29
CA TYR A 533 -7.48 0.92 -18.91
C TYR A 533 -8.07 0.40 -20.21
N ILE A 534 -7.17 0.16 -21.17
CA ILE A 534 -7.47 -0.36 -22.50
C ILE A 534 -7.49 -1.89 -22.49
N MET A 535 -6.59 -2.50 -21.72
CA MET A 535 -6.46 -3.95 -21.61
C MET A 535 -5.97 -4.33 -20.21
N ASP A 536 -6.46 -5.45 -19.69
CA ASP A 536 -6.00 -6.12 -18.48
C ASP A 536 -6.11 -7.63 -18.67
N LYS A 537 -4.98 -8.36 -18.59
CA LYS A 537 -4.91 -9.80 -18.88
C LYS A 537 -4.01 -10.53 -17.89
N ASP A 538 -4.63 -11.39 -17.08
CA ASP A 538 -3.97 -12.32 -16.15
C ASP A 538 -3.89 -13.76 -16.68
N PHE A 539 -4.49 -14.02 -17.86
CA PHE A 539 -4.51 -15.31 -18.57
C PHE A 539 -5.11 -16.51 -17.81
N ASN A 540 -5.65 -16.31 -16.60
CA ASN A 540 -5.98 -17.40 -15.68
C ASN A 540 -7.18 -18.24 -16.15
N ALA A 541 -8.14 -17.58 -16.79
CA ALA A 541 -9.31 -18.21 -17.38
C ALA A 541 -9.01 -18.90 -18.72
N GLU A 542 -7.83 -18.69 -19.33
CA GLU A 542 -7.54 -19.21 -20.66
C GLU A 542 -7.13 -20.70 -20.65
N THR A 543 -7.35 -21.39 -21.78
CA THR A 543 -7.08 -22.83 -21.87
C THR A 543 -5.59 -23.08 -22.08
N SER A 544 -4.96 -23.85 -21.18
CA SER A 544 -3.54 -24.19 -21.29
C SER A 544 -3.23 -24.86 -22.63
N GLY A 545 -2.18 -24.40 -23.31
CA GLY A 545 -1.76 -24.89 -24.62
C GLY A 545 -2.42 -24.21 -25.83
N SER A 546 -3.46 -23.39 -25.64
CA SER A 546 -4.02 -22.57 -26.72
C SER A 546 -3.18 -21.31 -26.96
N ALA A 547 -3.35 -20.68 -28.12
CA ALA A 547 -2.86 -19.32 -28.33
C ALA A 547 -3.61 -18.35 -27.40
N PRO A 548 -2.95 -17.28 -26.91
CA PRO A 548 -3.59 -16.26 -26.09
C PRO A 548 -4.69 -15.51 -26.86
N ALA A 549 -5.87 -15.40 -26.26
CA ALA A 549 -7.05 -14.89 -26.95
C ALA A 549 -6.89 -13.41 -27.38
N GLY A 550 -7.09 -13.16 -28.68
CA GLY A 550 -7.01 -11.84 -29.31
C GLY A 550 -5.61 -11.25 -29.42
N TRP A 551 -4.56 -12.03 -29.16
CA TRP A 551 -3.18 -11.66 -29.47
C TRP A 551 -2.80 -12.13 -30.87
N THR A 552 -2.07 -11.30 -31.61
CA THR A 552 -1.40 -11.71 -32.85
C THR A 552 -0.05 -12.31 -32.49
N VAL A 553 0.14 -13.59 -32.82
CA VAL A 553 1.33 -14.36 -32.46
C VAL A 553 2.16 -14.70 -33.70
N ASP A 554 3.48 -14.68 -33.54
CA ASP A 554 4.46 -15.17 -34.52
C ASP A 554 5.42 -16.13 -33.82
N GLY A 555 5.49 -17.38 -34.29
CA GLY A 555 6.19 -18.49 -33.61
C GLY A 555 5.32 -19.25 -32.59
N ASP A 556 5.96 -20.04 -31.70
CA ASP A 556 5.29 -20.89 -30.71
C ASP A 556 4.91 -20.10 -29.45
N VAL A 557 3.72 -19.49 -29.46
CA VAL A 557 3.17 -18.74 -28.33
C VAL A 557 1.92 -19.43 -27.78
N LYS A 558 1.93 -19.80 -26.50
CA LYS A 558 0.82 -20.53 -25.86
C LYS A 558 0.57 -20.09 -24.43
N ILE A 559 -0.67 -20.24 -23.96
CA ILE A 559 -1.02 -20.19 -22.55
C ILE A 559 -0.34 -21.34 -21.80
N ASN A 560 0.31 -21.04 -20.69
CA ASN A 560 1.11 -21.98 -19.93
C ASN A 560 0.80 -21.91 -18.43
N ASN A 561 0.87 -23.05 -17.75
CA ASN A 561 0.62 -23.20 -16.31
C ASN A 561 1.82 -22.78 -15.45
N THR A 562 2.46 -21.67 -15.82
CA THR A 562 3.56 -21.07 -15.06
C THR A 562 3.07 -19.71 -14.58
N PRO A 563 3.12 -19.42 -13.26
CA PRO A 563 3.71 -20.22 -12.18
C PRO A 563 2.89 -21.45 -11.73
N SER A 564 1.59 -21.56 -12.05
CA SER A 564 0.80 -22.72 -11.66
C SER A 564 -0.38 -23.03 -12.61
N SER A 565 -1.16 -24.08 -12.33
CA SER A 565 -2.37 -24.40 -13.11
C SER A 565 -3.52 -23.41 -12.89
N THR A 566 -3.46 -22.61 -11.83
CA THR A 566 -4.46 -21.58 -11.49
C THR A 566 -3.94 -20.17 -11.69
N ASN A 567 -2.63 -20.00 -11.86
CA ASN A 567 -1.98 -18.76 -12.23
C ASN A 567 -1.15 -19.00 -13.50
N LYS A 568 -1.69 -18.59 -14.64
CA LYS A 568 -1.19 -18.92 -15.98
C LYS A 568 -0.50 -17.70 -16.59
N SER A 569 0.27 -17.94 -17.65
CA SER A 569 0.98 -16.88 -18.38
C SER A 569 1.01 -17.18 -19.87
N ILE A 570 1.34 -16.17 -20.68
CA ILE A 570 1.78 -16.41 -22.05
C ILE A 570 3.22 -16.91 -22.01
N LYS A 571 3.48 -18.07 -22.63
CA LYS A 571 4.83 -18.56 -22.93
C LYS A 571 5.15 -18.33 -24.41
N LEU A 572 6.14 -17.49 -24.68
CA LEU A 572 6.79 -17.37 -25.97
C LEU A 572 7.94 -18.39 -26.00
N ASN A 573 7.73 -19.53 -26.64
CA ASN A 573 8.63 -20.68 -26.61
C ASN A 573 9.63 -20.64 -27.79
N ASP A 574 10.70 -19.86 -27.65
CA ASP A 574 11.76 -19.82 -28.67
C ASP A 574 12.65 -21.08 -28.62
N THR A 575 12.56 -21.88 -29.68
CA THR A 575 13.32 -23.13 -29.86
C THR A 575 14.18 -23.14 -31.13
N VAL A 576 14.13 -22.07 -31.94
CA VAL A 576 14.73 -22.05 -33.29
C VAL A 576 15.59 -20.81 -33.55
N ALA A 577 15.87 -20.00 -32.52
CA ALA A 577 16.71 -18.80 -32.59
C ALA A 577 16.21 -17.76 -33.60
N THR A 578 14.89 -17.70 -33.78
CA THR A 578 14.18 -16.62 -34.47
C THR A 578 13.18 -16.03 -33.49
N ALA A 579 13.11 -14.70 -33.41
CA ALA A 579 12.28 -14.04 -32.42
C ALA A 579 10.82 -14.51 -32.52
N VAL A 580 10.36 -15.16 -31.45
CA VAL A 580 8.94 -15.44 -31.18
C VAL A 580 8.32 -14.18 -30.59
N THR A 581 7.14 -13.78 -31.08
CA THR A 581 6.47 -12.55 -30.66
C THR A 581 4.98 -12.74 -30.37
N ALA A 582 4.48 -11.95 -29.43
CA ALA A 582 3.05 -11.81 -29.13
C ALA A 582 2.72 -10.32 -29.10
N SER A 583 1.80 -9.89 -29.95
CA SER A 583 1.41 -8.47 -30.07
C SER A 583 -0.09 -8.29 -29.90
N ARG A 584 -0.48 -7.15 -29.33
CA ARG A 584 -1.88 -6.77 -29.15
C ARG A 584 -2.07 -5.32 -29.56
N ALA A 585 -3.03 -5.10 -30.46
CA ALA A 585 -3.48 -3.75 -30.80
C ALA A 585 -4.27 -3.15 -29.64
N ILE A 586 -3.99 -1.89 -29.32
CA ILE A 586 -4.64 -1.10 -28.25
C ILE A 586 -5.35 0.15 -28.79
N GLY A 587 -5.41 0.30 -30.11
CA GLY A 587 -5.90 1.51 -30.77
C GLY A 587 -4.96 2.70 -30.59
N THR A 588 -5.13 3.75 -31.40
CA THR A 588 -4.28 4.94 -31.39
C THR A 588 -4.39 5.73 -30.08
N GLN A 589 -3.27 5.86 -29.37
CA GLN A 589 -3.12 6.64 -28.14
C GLN A 589 -2.10 7.77 -28.37
N THR A 590 -2.53 9.01 -28.16
CA THR A 590 -1.70 10.22 -28.38
C THR A 590 -1.27 10.91 -27.07
N GLY A 591 -1.76 10.42 -25.92
CA GLY A 591 -1.44 10.95 -24.59
C GLY A 591 -0.51 10.01 -23.81
N ILE A 592 -0.69 9.96 -22.49
CA ILE A 592 0.07 9.06 -21.63
C ILE A 592 -0.46 7.62 -21.78
N VAL A 593 0.44 6.68 -22.03
CA VAL A 593 0.19 5.24 -22.04
C VAL A 593 1.03 4.59 -20.95
N THR A 594 0.39 3.95 -19.99
CA THR A 594 1.06 3.15 -18.97
C THR A 594 0.95 1.67 -19.31
N ALA A 595 2.08 0.97 -19.38
CA ALA A 595 2.15 -0.47 -19.58
C ALA A 595 2.72 -1.14 -18.33
N GLU A 596 1.94 -2.02 -17.73
CA GLU A 596 2.31 -2.84 -16.58
C GLU A 596 2.28 -4.31 -16.97
N TYR A 597 3.32 -5.06 -16.61
CA TYR A 597 3.38 -6.50 -16.88
C TYR A 597 4.37 -7.19 -15.95
N ALA A 598 4.15 -8.48 -15.72
CA ALA A 598 5.13 -9.36 -15.12
C ALA A 598 5.89 -10.10 -16.23
N PHE A 599 7.20 -10.26 -16.07
CA PHE A 599 8.00 -11.09 -16.96
C PHE A 599 8.96 -12.00 -16.22
N MET A 600 9.24 -13.16 -16.82
CA MET A 600 10.24 -14.12 -16.33
C MET A 600 10.94 -14.81 -17.50
N VAL A 601 12.26 -14.98 -17.37
CA VAL A 601 13.09 -15.78 -18.27
C VAL A 601 13.75 -16.92 -17.48
N PRO A 602 13.61 -18.20 -17.86
CA PRO A 602 14.14 -19.32 -17.04
C PRO A 602 15.65 -19.41 -17.02
N THR A 603 16.32 -18.88 -18.04
CA THR A 603 17.77 -18.80 -18.16
C THR A 603 18.17 -17.38 -18.57
N ALA A 604 19.38 -16.98 -18.23
CA ALA A 604 19.90 -15.68 -18.64
C ALA A 604 19.96 -15.61 -20.18
N VAL A 605 19.30 -14.59 -20.73
CA VAL A 605 19.09 -14.37 -22.15
C VAL A 605 19.18 -12.87 -22.45
N ASP A 606 19.64 -12.52 -23.63
CA ASP A 606 19.58 -11.17 -24.17
C ASP A 606 18.40 -11.05 -25.13
N TRP A 607 17.90 -9.82 -25.25
CA TRP A 607 16.91 -9.38 -26.22
C TRP A 607 15.47 -9.84 -26.00
N ALA A 608 15.15 -10.42 -24.84
CA ALA A 608 13.78 -10.65 -24.40
C ALA A 608 13.18 -9.39 -23.79
N GLY A 609 11.95 -9.00 -24.14
CA GLY A 609 11.32 -7.81 -23.57
C GLY A 609 10.04 -7.33 -24.25
N ILE A 610 9.79 -6.02 -24.14
CA ILE A 610 8.58 -5.33 -24.59
C ILE A 610 8.92 -4.18 -25.55
N HIS A 611 8.06 -3.97 -26.53
CA HIS A 611 7.98 -2.75 -27.33
C HIS A 611 6.59 -2.11 -27.16
N LEU A 612 6.56 -0.78 -27.05
CA LEU A 612 5.35 0.02 -27.30
C LEU A 612 5.49 0.65 -28.68
N GLU A 613 4.62 0.24 -29.61
CA GLU A 613 4.78 0.50 -31.04
C GLU A 613 3.64 1.37 -31.60
N ASP A 614 3.95 2.22 -32.59
CA ASP A 614 2.96 2.91 -33.41
C ASP A 614 2.30 1.96 -34.44
N SER A 615 1.42 2.48 -35.28
CA SER A 615 0.72 1.67 -36.30
C SER A 615 1.62 1.18 -37.44
N ALA A 616 2.84 1.71 -37.57
CA ALA A 616 3.87 1.28 -38.51
C ALA A 616 4.89 0.29 -37.87
N ALA A 617 4.61 -0.20 -36.66
CA ALA A 617 5.48 -1.05 -35.86
C ALA A 617 6.82 -0.39 -35.47
N VAL A 618 6.86 0.95 -35.40
CA VAL A 618 8.00 1.70 -34.86
C VAL A 618 7.92 1.71 -33.35
N GLY A 619 8.91 1.13 -32.69
CA GLY A 619 9.00 1.08 -31.22
C GLY A 619 9.43 2.41 -30.61
N GLY A 620 8.46 3.16 -30.10
CA GLY A 620 8.71 4.39 -29.33
C GLY A 620 9.43 4.10 -28.02
N VAL A 621 9.00 3.05 -27.30
CA VAL A 621 9.65 2.58 -26.08
C VAL A 621 10.06 1.11 -26.23
N ILE A 622 11.33 0.81 -25.93
CA ILE A 622 11.88 -0.55 -26.02
C ILE A 622 12.67 -0.87 -24.75
N LEU A 623 12.22 -1.90 -24.03
CA LEU A 623 12.95 -2.49 -22.90
C LEU A 623 13.30 -3.94 -23.24
N LYS A 624 14.56 -4.34 -22.98
CA LYS A 624 15.03 -5.72 -23.20
C LYS A 624 16.04 -6.15 -22.15
N THR A 625 16.19 -7.46 -21.99
CA THR A 625 17.34 -8.03 -21.28
C THR A 625 18.62 -7.86 -22.10
N LYS A 626 19.75 -7.57 -21.46
CA LYS A 626 21.08 -7.53 -22.08
C LYS A 626 22.17 -7.70 -21.02
N GLY A 627 23.08 -8.67 -21.21
CA GLY A 627 24.22 -8.88 -20.33
C GLY A 627 23.85 -9.13 -18.86
N GLY A 628 22.75 -9.84 -18.60
CA GLY A 628 22.24 -10.09 -17.24
C GLY A 628 21.50 -8.91 -16.60
N GLN A 629 21.27 -7.83 -17.35
CA GLN A 629 20.54 -6.65 -16.91
C GLN A 629 19.20 -6.53 -17.64
N ILE A 630 18.21 -5.95 -16.98
CA ILE A 630 17.06 -5.32 -17.64
C ILE A 630 17.52 -3.94 -18.08
N THR A 631 17.26 -3.60 -19.35
CA THR A 631 17.76 -2.40 -19.99
C THR A 631 16.68 -1.71 -20.81
N TYR A 632 16.82 -0.41 -21.06
CA TYR A 632 16.06 0.31 -22.07
C TYR A 632 16.97 0.80 -23.20
N LYS A 633 16.39 1.05 -24.38
CA LYS A 633 17.10 1.64 -25.51
C LYS A 633 16.82 3.15 -25.58
N ASN A 634 17.85 3.98 -25.46
CA ASN A 634 17.70 5.43 -25.54
C ASN A 634 17.58 5.92 -27.01
N SER A 635 17.30 7.20 -27.20
CA SER A 635 17.17 7.85 -28.52
C SER A 635 18.44 7.81 -29.39
N SER A 636 19.62 7.59 -28.78
CA SER A 636 20.88 7.38 -29.52
C SER A 636 21.10 5.92 -29.95
N GLY A 637 20.16 5.03 -29.63
CA GLY A 637 20.25 3.59 -29.90
C GLY A 637 21.10 2.80 -28.90
N THR A 638 21.56 3.43 -27.83
CA THR A 638 22.38 2.81 -26.78
C THR A 638 21.50 2.14 -25.73
N TRP A 639 21.95 0.98 -25.24
CA TRP A 639 21.28 0.23 -24.18
C TRP A 639 21.78 0.68 -22.81
N ILE A 640 20.85 1.10 -21.95
CA ILE A 640 21.14 1.63 -20.61
C ILE A 640 20.61 0.66 -19.55
N ASN A 641 21.46 0.36 -18.56
CA ASN A 641 21.15 -0.60 -17.49
C ASN A 641 20.19 0.01 -16.46
N LEU A 642 19.15 -0.74 -16.10
CA LEU A 642 18.21 -0.37 -15.03
C LEU A 642 18.45 -1.23 -13.78
N LYS A 643 18.35 -2.56 -13.92
CA LYS A 643 18.40 -3.51 -12.81
C LYS A 643 19.03 -4.83 -13.25
N PRO A 644 19.94 -5.44 -12.47
CA PRO A 644 20.30 -6.83 -12.65
C PRO A 644 19.08 -7.74 -12.50
N TYR A 645 19.02 -8.83 -13.27
CA TYR A 645 17.98 -9.84 -13.09
C TYR A 645 18.56 -11.23 -12.84
N THR A 646 17.82 -12.03 -12.10
CA THR A 646 18.10 -13.43 -11.82
C THR A 646 17.17 -14.28 -12.68
N ALA A 647 17.74 -15.29 -13.35
CA ALA A 647 16.95 -16.25 -14.10
C ALA A 647 15.92 -16.96 -13.20
N ASN A 648 14.80 -17.36 -13.78
CA ASN A 648 13.68 -18.01 -13.09
C ASN A 648 13.08 -17.17 -11.93
N THR A 649 13.18 -15.85 -12.04
CA THR A 649 12.56 -14.88 -11.11
C THR A 649 11.58 -14.02 -11.88
N TRP A 650 10.37 -13.83 -11.33
CA TRP A 650 9.37 -12.91 -11.88
C TRP A 650 9.68 -11.48 -11.45
N TYR A 651 9.62 -10.56 -12.40
CA TYR A 651 9.78 -9.12 -12.18
C TYR A 651 8.52 -8.39 -12.63
N SER A 652 8.07 -7.42 -11.84
CA SER A 652 7.01 -6.50 -12.25
C SER A 652 7.64 -5.27 -12.91
N ILE A 653 7.22 -4.96 -14.13
CA ILE A 653 7.67 -3.79 -14.88
C ILE A 653 6.47 -2.86 -15.09
N LYS A 654 6.69 -1.56 -14.86
CA LYS A 654 5.79 -0.49 -15.27
C LYS A 654 6.55 0.51 -16.12
N VAL A 655 5.99 0.84 -17.28
CA VAL A 655 6.45 1.90 -18.19
C VAL A 655 5.36 2.94 -18.26
N VAL A 656 5.67 4.22 -18.00
CA VAL A 656 4.74 5.34 -18.20
C VAL A 656 5.27 6.15 -19.37
N ALA A 657 4.65 6.03 -20.54
CA ALA A 657 5.08 6.65 -21.78
C ALA A 657 4.18 7.83 -22.13
N ASP A 658 4.72 9.04 -22.14
CA ASP A 658 4.05 10.25 -22.59
C ASP A 658 4.36 10.52 -24.06
N VAL A 659 3.38 10.27 -24.92
CA VAL A 659 3.50 10.48 -26.37
C VAL A 659 3.61 11.97 -26.72
N ALA A 660 2.95 12.86 -25.97
CA ALA A 660 2.96 14.29 -26.27
C ALA A 660 4.37 14.89 -26.11
N THR A 661 5.13 14.39 -25.14
CA THR A 661 6.52 14.80 -24.89
C THR A 661 7.55 13.82 -25.44
N ASN A 662 7.14 12.67 -25.97
CA ASN A 662 8.00 11.56 -26.37
C ASN A 662 8.99 11.15 -25.28
N THR A 663 8.51 11.09 -24.03
CA THR A 663 9.32 10.69 -22.87
C THR A 663 8.67 9.55 -22.10
N PHE A 664 9.47 8.74 -21.40
CA PHE A 664 8.96 7.67 -20.57
C PHE A 664 9.72 7.50 -19.25
N ASP A 665 8.99 7.00 -18.26
CA ASP A 665 9.52 6.52 -17.00
C ASP A 665 9.55 4.98 -16.98
N VAL A 666 10.46 4.40 -16.22
CA VAL A 666 10.49 2.96 -15.96
C VAL A 666 10.56 2.67 -14.48
N TYR A 667 9.71 1.75 -14.04
CA TYR A 667 9.71 1.19 -12.71
C TYR A 667 9.88 -0.33 -12.78
N ILE A 668 10.69 -0.88 -11.87
CA ILE A 668 10.84 -2.33 -11.71
C ILE A 668 10.61 -2.69 -10.26
N ASP A 669 9.67 -3.60 -10.00
CA ASP A 669 9.19 -4.01 -8.67
C ASP A 669 8.70 -2.84 -7.80
N GLY A 670 8.19 -1.79 -8.45
CA GLY A 670 7.67 -0.57 -7.81
C GLY A 670 8.71 0.55 -7.61
N GLU A 671 9.99 0.29 -7.84
CA GLU A 671 11.06 1.29 -7.76
C GLU A 671 11.21 2.04 -9.09
N LYS A 672 11.20 3.39 -9.07
CA LYS A 672 11.45 4.22 -10.26
C LYS A 672 12.94 4.21 -10.58
N LEU A 673 13.33 3.62 -11.70
CA LEU A 673 14.74 3.46 -12.11
C LEU A 673 15.13 4.36 -13.28
N ALA A 674 14.16 4.90 -14.00
CA ALA A 674 14.38 5.90 -15.02
C ALA A 674 13.25 6.93 -15.03
N ALA A 675 13.60 8.18 -15.29
CA ALA A 675 12.69 9.31 -15.33
C ALA A 675 12.89 10.14 -16.60
N ASP A 676 11.78 10.55 -17.24
CA ASP A 676 11.73 11.47 -18.38
C ASP A 676 12.69 11.09 -19.53
N VAL A 677 12.84 9.78 -19.79
CA VAL A 677 13.73 9.27 -20.82
C VAL A 677 13.13 9.50 -22.20
N GLN A 678 13.91 10.06 -23.12
CA GLN A 678 13.47 10.22 -24.51
C GLN A 678 13.18 8.86 -25.17
N PHE A 679 12.07 8.79 -25.91
CA PHE A 679 11.70 7.62 -26.71
C PHE A 679 12.87 7.16 -27.59
N THR A 680 12.95 5.84 -27.84
CA THR A 680 13.93 5.26 -28.76
C THR A 680 13.77 5.85 -30.17
N ALA A 681 12.53 6.02 -30.61
CA ALA A 681 12.16 6.72 -31.84
C ALA A 681 10.94 7.60 -31.54
N ALA A 682 10.94 8.83 -32.06
CA ALA A 682 9.79 9.72 -31.89
C ALA A 682 8.58 9.17 -32.68
N VAL A 683 7.43 9.11 -32.03
CA VAL A 683 6.14 8.71 -32.62
C VAL A 683 5.07 9.73 -32.24
N ASP A 684 4.05 9.87 -33.06
CA ASP A 684 2.88 10.72 -32.79
C ASP A 684 1.75 9.96 -32.08
N HIS A 685 1.86 8.64 -31.99
CA HIS A 685 0.97 7.77 -31.24
C HIS A 685 1.61 6.43 -30.88
N ILE A 686 1.05 5.76 -29.87
CA ILE A 686 1.26 4.33 -29.60
C ILE A 686 -0.04 3.60 -29.97
N SER A 687 0.04 2.46 -30.64
CA SER A 687 -1.13 1.67 -31.02
C SER A 687 -1.04 0.17 -30.74
N ALA A 688 0.12 -0.32 -30.31
CA ALA A 688 0.30 -1.72 -29.98
C ALA A 688 1.29 -1.92 -28.82
N VAL A 689 1.09 -3.01 -28.09
CA VAL A 689 2.09 -3.61 -27.21
C VAL A 689 2.59 -4.90 -27.85
N LYS A 690 3.90 -5.11 -27.82
CA LYS A 690 4.54 -6.32 -28.37
C LYS A 690 5.55 -6.89 -27.39
N PHE A 691 5.40 -8.17 -27.07
CA PHE A 691 6.41 -8.96 -26.39
C PHE A 691 7.23 -9.76 -27.39
N THR A 692 8.53 -9.86 -27.15
CA THR A 692 9.46 -10.51 -28.07
C THR A 692 10.56 -11.25 -27.32
N THR A 693 10.96 -12.39 -27.86
CA THR A 693 12.23 -13.07 -27.54
C THR A 693 13.36 -12.52 -28.42
N GLY A 694 14.60 -12.96 -28.18
CA GLY A 694 15.78 -12.58 -28.95
C GLY A 694 15.94 -13.35 -30.26
N THR A 695 16.82 -12.89 -31.16
CA THR A 695 17.04 -13.51 -32.49
C THR A 695 18.27 -14.43 -32.57
N SER A 696 18.83 -14.81 -31.42
CA SER A 696 20.09 -15.58 -31.37
C SER A 696 20.11 -16.66 -30.29
N GLN A 697 19.01 -16.83 -29.56
CA GLN A 697 18.96 -17.62 -28.33
C GLN A 697 17.65 -18.39 -28.26
N THR A 698 17.70 -19.63 -27.80
CA THR A 698 16.54 -20.52 -27.67
C THR A 698 16.13 -20.61 -26.22
N THR A 699 15.49 -19.57 -25.70
CA THR A 699 15.02 -19.52 -24.31
C THR A 699 13.61 -18.96 -24.28
N PRO A 700 12.68 -19.60 -23.55
CA PRO A 700 11.32 -19.09 -23.47
C PRO A 700 11.24 -17.80 -22.64
N LEU A 701 10.30 -16.95 -23.01
CA LEU A 701 9.87 -15.78 -22.24
C LEU A 701 8.46 -16.02 -21.72
N PHE A 702 8.25 -15.77 -20.43
CA PHE A 702 6.93 -15.81 -19.81
C PHE A 702 6.45 -14.40 -19.51
N ILE A 703 5.21 -14.09 -19.88
CA ILE A 703 4.54 -12.80 -19.66
C ILE A 703 3.21 -13.04 -18.97
N ASP A 704 2.93 -12.24 -17.94
CA ASP A 704 1.71 -12.34 -17.16
C ASP A 704 1.25 -10.95 -16.67
N ASN A 705 -0.01 -10.81 -16.25
CA ASN A 705 -0.62 -9.60 -15.68
C ASN A 705 -0.38 -8.34 -16.52
N VAL A 706 -0.68 -8.45 -17.81
CA VAL A 706 -0.50 -7.35 -18.74
C VAL A 706 -1.66 -6.36 -18.57
N MET A 707 -1.36 -5.17 -18.06
CA MET A 707 -2.29 -4.05 -18.04
C MET A 707 -1.76 -2.91 -18.90
N ILE A 708 -2.62 -2.35 -19.74
CA ILE A 708 -2.36 -1.13 -20.50
C ILE A 708 -3.39 -0.09 -20.08
N SER A 709 -2.95 1.01 -19.48
CA SER A 709 -3.78 2.09 -18.99
C SER A 709 -3.47 3.44 -19.63
N VAL A 710 -4.48 4.30 -19.67
CA VAL A 710 -4.39 5.68 -20.15
C VAL A 710 -5.03 6.59 -19.10
N PRO A 711 -4.28 7.55 -18.53
CA PRO A 711 -4.89 8.71 -17.90
C PRO A 711 -5.58 9.49 -19.02
N GLN A 712 -6.87 9.78 -18.87
CA GLN A 712 -7.52 10.76 -19.73
C GLN A 712 -7.27 12.16 -19.21
#